data_AF-A0A415ZFF3-F1
#
_entry.id   AF-A0A415ZFF3-F1
#
_cell.length_a   1.000
_cell.length_b   1.000
_cell.length_c   1.000
_cell.angle_alpha   90.00
_cell.angle_beta   90.00
_cell.angle_gamma   90.00
#
_symmetry.space_group_name_H-M   'P 1'
#
loop_
_entity.id
_entity.type
_entity.pdbx_description
1 polymer ?
#
loop_
_entity_poly.entity_id
_entity_poly.type
_entity_poly.pdbx_seq_one_letter_code
_entity_poly.pdbx_strand_id
1 'polypeptide(L)'
;MAKKSSRMRRLLSGVLSAVMLATLVPSTAFAIGRTDTGSFLTGPYLMTPKTNGMVVVWELDKPMKSTITYGTSDADKKTLEVPVEEGEKFKGESMHMYRARLTDLTPGTTYTYKVETEDGQTVEGHFRTLPENSNEIRFVVVSDSHRFETATKVSDVIAQFDPDFILHTGDMVEGTGSQKDQFPYWFQNVGSFLHNVPVIYNSGNHDYGAYFDEYVTKVQKEQYKSNETGRNVAFDCGPVHFDMLDSNPWSLFELNSTAGGGEADAATKAVVNESLDWLKADLATDNAKKADFRVVTMHHPFEDDLTRKYVPSIVENGNVNIMFSGHTHLYSRYASADPKRGADTLYVTQGDARIGDGKIDTGKPDQRLNDNYPNLLATGKGDMLEVTVKDGLLTYKNLGLSSDGEKVFETVTLSKDGAKLAYSDISITPDTVQSNGTVTVSAKVTNVGKGLATASMCVKDNGTDRWLYEFGKSGKERVVGLNPGESATLSAPLTLSALGTHTLKLDSYTKTVNVTFRKATYTYSNLRLQLGGGTVSEPTSDVIYTKADVQNIGNEDGTAEAVLYINGAAVTSQKTALKAGETRTVEFAYKAPAGGSYAVKVGNSAEKTVAVLGSMQGTPIVKDKSGKGNDGIIRGNPTLVKYNGGWGLSLDGVDDYVEIPDNKNYVVDNGVTGMVWANIDRLATGDEWDHNPLLMKGASISYGTNYLFRMAVRKTGMVTYGIGFNNDNGEYFWNDDENMGGGVTLGKWVQYTGGFDRATGGDSYEDTKASGHIDAPDFDSEIRNWEGKSMYSGFAFHRHLLTDRGRGKTHTMLTGDIGQLRFYTTKLTAEENKQIYANPTAKGPESDKLVVWLDYAPENIVTKGTHTTKWRAMTGSAAQFTYNAEITGAASATATVETSDDGKTVKASQSAELKNGKNTVDISALGSAKYVRVTTVLNSSVAEKSTDIPVINAYTVKAGNTNTWATLADWNEGTFTDAVGYESEDVFNDYSVDYDDYGTVGKNVKVIEGTVSTFTDIAGHWAKDAIEYVTDKALFNGTTATTFSPNEGMTRGMFVTVLGRMAGADISAYNTQSQFADVDSKMYYNAYVNWAAANKIVSGVDASHFNPNALITREQAAVIMDNYLTATGTKVEETGSAAAFADSASIRAYAKDAVTRMQKAGLLSGKSGNRFDPQGTATRAQVAVIMQNLCEKTGK
;
A
#
# COMPACT_ATOMS: atom_id res chain seq x y z
N MET A 1 39.90 -12.85 33.50
CA MET A 1 40.37 -14.10 32.88
C MET A 1 40.10 -13.98 31.39
N ALA A 2 41.17 -14.11 30.58
CA ALA A 2 41.31 -14.32 29.11
C ALA A 2 40.27 -13.67 28.15
N LYS A 3 40.55 -12.83 27.14
CA LYS A 3 41.74 -12.50 26.31
C LYS A 3 42.53 -13.70 25.78
N LYS A 4 42.17 -14.18 24.58
CA LYS A 4 43.07 -14.65 23.48
C LYS A 4 42.27 -15.34 22.36
N SER A 5 42.17 -14.71 21.19
CA SER A 5 42.54 -15.28 19.87
C SER A 5 42.03 -14.42 18.70
N SER A 6 42.54 -13.19 18.58
CA SER A 6 42.35 -12.30 17.41
C SER A 6 43.63 -12.20 16.56
N ARG A 7 44.36 -13.30 16.37
CA ARG A 7 45.59 -13.35 15.56
C ARG A 7 45.70 -14.68 14.81
N MET A 8 44.81 -14.90 13.83
CA MET A 8 45.03 -15.93 12.81
C MET A 8 44.26 -15.69 11.49
N ARG A 9 44.03 -14.42 11.10
CA ARG A 9 43.44 -14.05 9.79
C ARG A 9 44.12 -12.85 9.10
N ARG A 10 45.36 -12.52 9.47
CA ARG A 10 46.17 -11.50 8.79
C ARG A 10 47.63 -11.96 8.73
N LEU A 11 47.93 -12.88 7.82
CA LEU A 11 49.27 -13.20 7.30
C LEU A 11 49.16 -14.36 6.31
N LEU A 12 48.68 -14.02 5.10
CA LEU A 12 48.88 -14.75 3.84
C LEU A 12 48.43 -13.81 2.72
N SER A 13 49.12 -12.67 2.66
CA SER A 13 48.98 -11.62 1.66
C SER A 13 50.41 -11.21 1.30
N GLY A 14 50.97 -11.87 0.30
CA GLY A 14 52.34 -11.66 -0.15
C GLY A 14 52.89 -12.91 -0.80
N VAL A 15 53.14 -12.82 -2.11
CA VAL A 15 53.72 -13.85 -2.99
C VAL A 15 52.71 -14.86 -3.55
N LEU A 16 51.89 -14.39 -4.49
CA LEU A 16 51.65 -15.09 -5.75
C LEU A 16 51.28 -14.06 -6.85
N SER A 17 52.15 -13.07 -7.02
CA SER A 17 52.15 -12.13 -8.13
C SER A 17 53.30 -12.53 -9.05
N ALA A 18 53.02 -13.40 -10.03
CA ALA A 18 53.78 -13.70 -11.25
C ALA A 18 53.57 -15.17 -11.64
N VAL A 19 52.40 -15.47 -12.23
CA VAL A 19 52.09 -16.47 -13.29
C VAL A 19 50.56 -16.52 -13.36
N MET A 20 49.96 -15.48 -13.94
CA MET A 20 48.61 -15.47 -14.53
C MET A 20 48.54 -14.24 -15.45
N LEU A 21 49.53 -14.16 -16.37
CA LEU A 21 49.51 -13.28 -17.52
C LEU A 21 49.30 -14.17 -18.76
N ALA A 22 48.11 -14.77 -18.85
CA ALA A 22 47.51 -15.37 -20.04
C ALA A 22 46.13 -15.88 -19.62
N THR A 23 45.10 -15.54 -20.40
CA THR A 23 43.67 -15.90 -20.24
C THR A 23 42.85 -15.12 -19.20
N LEU A 24 42.80 -13.80 -19.35
CA LEU A 24 41.62 -12.99 -19.01
C LEU A 24 41.34 -12.13 -20.24
N VAL A 25 40.43 -12.62 -21.09
CA VAL A 25 39.82 -11.79 -22.15
C VAL A 25 38.68 -11.04 -21.46
N PRO A 26 38.69 -9.70 -21.43
CA PRO A 26 37.52 -8.93 -21.01
C PRO A 26 36.43 -9.12 -22.07
N SER A 27 35.24 -9.53 -21.66
CA SER A 27 34.04 -9.47 -22.49
C SER A 27 33.58 -8.02 -22.57
N THR A 28 34.26 -7.24 -23.41
CA THR A 28 33.82 -5.91 -23.85
C THR A 28 32.60 -6.06 -24.75
N ALA A 29 31.51 -5.38 -24.41
CA ALA A 29 30.43 -5.12 -25.35
C ALA A 29 30.97 -4.29 -26.52
N PHE A 30 31.07 -4.92 -27.69
CA PHE A 30 31.31 -4.24 -28.95
C PHE A 30 29.97 -3.78 -29.52
N ALA A 31 29.69 -2.48 -29.45
CA ALA A 31 28.90 -1.78 -30.46
C ALA A 31 29.88 -1.00 -31.35
N ILE A 32 30.66 -1.72 -32.14
CA ILE A 32 31.37 -1.20 -33.31
C ILE A 32 30.71 -1.90 -34.48
N GLY A 33 30.31 -1.15 -35.52
CA GLY A 33 29.57 -1.63 -36.68
C GLY A 33 29.81 -3.10 -36.96
N ARG A 34 28.82 -3.94 -36.63
CA ARG A 34 28.88 -5.38 -36.89
C ARG A 34 29.01 -5.52 -38.40
N THR A 35 30.15 -6.06 -38.85
CA THR A 35 30.24 -6.61 -40.19
C THR A 35 29.29 -7.81 -40.25
N ASP A 36 28.32 -7.79 -41.16
CA ASP A 36 27.29 -8.83 -41.34
C ASP A 36 27.91 -10.22 -41.54
N THR A 37 27.97 -11.02 -40.47
CA THR A 37 28.70 -12.30 -40.48
C THR A 37 27.83 -13.46 -40.93
N GLY A 38 26.53 -13.46 -40.63
CA GLY A 38 25.68 -14.66 -40.76
C GLY A 38 25.28 -15.29 -39.44
N SER A 39 25.47 -14.57 -38.33
CA SER A 39 25.31 -15.11 -36.98
C SER A 39 23.85 -15.29 -36.58
N PHE A 40 23.58 -16.32 -35.77
CA PHE A 40 22.30 -16.48 -35.07
C PHE A 40 22.04 -15.27 -34.16
N LEU A 41 20.99 -14.49 -34.46
CA LEU A 41 20.52 -13.43 -33.59
C LEU A 41 19.72 -14.01 -32.41
N THR A 42 18.86 -14.98 -32.72
CA THR A 42 18.07 -15.77 -31.77
C THR A 42 17.99 -17.21 -32.26
N GLY A 43 17.91 -18.16 -31.32
CA GLY A 43 17.64 -19.56 -31.61
C GLY A 43 18.85 -20.31 -32.18
N PRO A 44 18.65 -21.59 -32.59
CA PRO A 44 17.38 -22.30 -32.69
C PRO A 44 16.76 -22.68 -31.35
N TYR A 45 15.51 -22.28 -31.12
CA TYR A 45 14.72 -22.65 -29.93
C TYR A 45 13.49 -23.47 -30.30
N LEU A 46 13.08 -24.29 -29.34
CA LEU A 46 11.97 -25.23 -29.47
C LEU A 46 10.66 -24.56 -29.06
N MET A 47 9.66 -24.63 -29.94
CA MET A 47 8.35 -24.03 -29.73
C MET A 47 7.22 -25.00 -30.09
N THR A 48 6.07 -24.80 -29.44
CA THR A 48 4.79 -25.45 -29.79
C THR A 48 4.88 -26.98 -29.88
N PRO A 49 5.29 -27.66 -28.80
CA PRO A 49 5.42 -29.12 -28.80
C PRO A 49 4.08 -29.80 -29.08
N LYS A 50 4.10 -30.88 -29.86
CA LYS A 50 2.95 -31.74 -30.16
C LYS A 50 3.30 -33.20 -29.93
N THR A 51 2.29 -34.06 -29.95
CA THR A 51 2.50 -35.51 -29.90
C THR A 51 3.24 -36.04 -31.12
N ASN A 52 3.04 -35.44 -32.29
CA ASN A 52 3.63 -35.89 -33.55
C ASN A 52 4.45 -34.81 -34.27
N GLY A 53 4.87 -33.76 -33.58
CA GLY A 53 5.60 -32.67 -34.20
C GLY A 53 6.27 -31.70 -33.23
N MET A 54 7.14 -30.87 -33.78
CA MET A 54 7.88 -29.82 -33.09
C MET A 54 8.16 -28.68 -34.07
N VAL A 55 8.15 -27.43 -33.61
CA VAL A 55 8.63 -26.30 -34.40
C VAL A 55 9.95 -25.81 -33.81
N VAL A 56 10.96 -25.67 -34.66
CA VAL A 56 12.26 -25.08 -34.29
C VAL A 56 12.41 -23.74 -34.99
N VAL A 57 12.64 -22.67 -34.22
CA VAL A 57 12.65 -21.29 -34.71
C VAL A 57 13.99 -20.64 -34.46
N TRP A 58 14.54 -19.95 -35.46
CA TRP A 58 15.72 -19.08 -35.30
C TRP A 58 15.63 -17.84 -36.18
N GLU A 59 16.43 -16.84 -35.85
CA GLU A 59 16.63 -15.62 -36.63
C GLU A 59 18.11 -15.46 -36.96
N LEU A 60 18.43 -15.06 -38.19
CA LEU A 60 19.79 -14.72 -38.61
C LEU A 60 19.95 -13.22 -38.84
N ASP A 61 21.17 -12.71 -38.67
CA ASP A 61 21.51 -11.31 -38.94
C ASP A 61 21.40 -10.92 -40.43
N LYS A 62 21.45 -11.90 -41.34
CA LYS A 62 21.23 -11.75 -42.78
C LYS A 62 20.58 -13.01 -43.38
N PRO A 63 19.83 -12.88 -44.48
CA PRO A 63 19.19 -14.02 -45.11
C PRO A 63 20.23 -14.89 -45.82
N MET A 64 20.23 -16.18 -45.52
CA MET A 64 21.04 -17.19 -46.21
C MET A 64 20.40 -18.58 -46.19
N LYS A 65 21.00 -19.54 -46.89
CA LYS A 65 20.56 -20.93 -46.79
C LYS A 65 20.85 -21.48 -45.40
N SER A 66 19.84 -22.09 -44.79
CA SER A 66 19.95 -22.79 -43.51
C SER A 66 19.25 -24.14 -43.60
N THR A 67 19.80 -25.14 -42.92
CA THR A 67 19.28 -26.52 -42.90
C THR A 67 19.13 -27.01 -41.48
N ILE A 68 18.18 -27.92 -41.26
CA ILE A 68 18.03 -28.67 -40.01
C ILE A 68 18.12 -30.17 -40.30
N THR A 69 19.02 -30.86 -39.60
CA THR A 69 19.14 -32.31 -39.61
C THR A 69 18.63 -32.86 -38.29
N TYR A 70 17.68 -33.80 -38.29
CA TYR A 70 17.09 -34.35 -37.07
C TYR A 70 16.80 -35.86 -37.18
N GLY A 71 16.86 -36.59 -36.07
CA GLY A 71 16.62 -38.04 -36.01
C GLY A 71 16.78 -38.63 -34.61
N THR A 72 16.39 -39.88 -34.43
CA THR A 72 16.56 -40.62 -33.15
C THR A 72 17.92 -41.33 -33.06
N SER A 73 18.60 -41.48 -34.19
CA SER A 73 19.92 -42.09 -34.37
C SER A 73 20.59 -41.52 -35.63
N ASP A 74 21.85 -41.87 -35.89
CA ASP A 74 22.50 -41.44 -37.14
C ASP A 74 21.89 -42.12 -38.40
N ALA A 75 21.19 -43.24 -38.25
CA ALA A 75 20.66 -44.02 -39.37
C ALA A 75 19.30 -43.49 -39.91
N ASP A 76 18.56 -42.72 -39.11
CA ASP A 76 17.23 -42.19 -39.43
C ASP A 76 17.20 -40.66 -39.53
N LYS A 77 18.37 -40.01 -39.51
CA LYS A 77 18.49 -38.55 -39.68
C LYS A 77 17.91 -38.10 -41.02
N LYS A 78 17.03 -37.10 -40.96
CA LYS A 78 16.47 -36.38 -42.11
C LYS A 78 17.02 -34.96 -42.12
N THR A 79 17.39 -34.46 -43.30
CA THR A 79 17.80 -33.06 -43.49
C THR A 79 16.72 -32.30 -44.25
N LEU A 80 16.32 -31.15 -43.73
CA LEU A 80 15.41 -30.21 -44.36
C LEU A 80 16.13 -28.90 -44.61
N GLU A 81 16.00 -28.35 -45.81
CA GLU A 81 16.33 -26.96 -46.08
C GLU A 81 15.18 -26.10 -45.57
N VAL A 82 15.49 -25.06 -44.80
CA VAL A 82 14.49 -24.18 -44.19
C VAL A 82 14.60 -22.81 -44.86
N PRO A 83 13.56 -22.37 -45.58
CA PRO A 83 13.58 -21.09 -46.25
C PRO A 83 13.54 -19.95 -45.23
N VAL A 84 14.13 -18.81 -45.60
CA VAL A 84 13.96 -17.56 -44.86
C VAL A 84 12.52 -17.05 -45.06
N GLU A 85 11.90 -16.65 -43.97
CA GLU A 85 10.60 -15.98 -43.91
C GLU A 85 10.86 -14.54 -43.43
N GLU A 86 10.76 -13.56 -44.33
CA GLU A 86 10.93 -12.14 -43.97
C GLU A 86 9.77 -11.68 -43.08
N GLY A 87 10.10 -11.33 -41.83
CA GLY A 87 9.17 -10.80 -40.84
C GLY A 87 8.92 -9.29 -40.96
N GLU A 88 8.29 -8.71 -39.95
CA GLU A 88 8.06 -7.26 -39.90
C GLU A 88 9.38 -6.47 -39.97
N LYS A 89 9.29 -5.25 -40.53
CA LYS A 89 10.44 -4.36 -40.63
C LYS A 89 10.58 -3.52 -39.38
N PHE A 90 11.76 -3.57 -38.78
CA PHE A 90 12.12 -2.73 -37.64
C PHE A 90 13.30 -1.84 -38.01
N LYS A 91 13.13 -0.52 -37.91
CA LYS A 91 14.09 0.50 -38.42
C LYS A 91 14.46 0.32 -39.91
N GLY A 92 13.55 -0.22 -40.71
CA GLY A 92 13.70 -0.40 -42.17
C GLY A 92 14.26 -1.77 -42.60
N GLU A 93 14.69 -2.60 -41.65
CA GLU A 93 15.23 -3.95 -41.88
C GLU A 93 14.23 -5.02 -41.43
N SER A 94 14.04 -6.06 -42.24
CA SER A 94 13.18 -7.19 -41.89
C SER A 94 13.84 -8.11 -40.85
N MET A 95 13.04 -8.83 -40.08
CA MET A 95 13.50 -9.99 -39.30
C MET A 95 13.70 -11.20 -40.24
N HIS A 96 14.89 -11.80 -40.28
CA HIS A 96 15.18 -12.95 -41.15
C HIS A 96 14.89 -14.25 -40.41
N MET A 97 13.60 -14.62 -40.38
CA MET A 97 13.10 -15.73 -39.57
C MET A 97 13.21 -17.07 -40.30
N TYR A 98 13.42 -18.14 -39.56
CA TYR A 98 13.44 -19.51 -40.06
C TYR A 98 12.62 -20.40 -39.14
N ARG A 99 11.70 -21.17 -39.72
CA ARG A 99 10.73 -21.98 -38.97
C ARG A 99 10.68 -23.41 -39.50
N ALA A 100 11.45 -24.28 -38.89
CA ALA A 100 11.43 -25.71 -39.20
C ALA A 100 10.21 -26.38 -38.58
N ARG A 101 9.25 -26.79 -39.42
CA ARG A 101 8.05 -27.52 -38.99
C ARG A 101 8.30 -29.01 -39.14
N LEU A 102 8.62 -29.69 -38.03
CA LEU A 102 8.91 -31.11 -38.00
C LEU A 102 7.61 -31.89 -37.75
N THR A 103 7.19 -32.71 -38.70
CA THR A 103 5.93 -33.48 -38.66
C THR A 103 6.19 -34.98 -38.71
N ASP A 104 5.13 -35.77 -38.49
CA ASP A 104 5.15 -37.23 -38.57
C ASP A 104 6.19 -37.85 -37.63
N LEU A 105 6.39 -37.20 -36.47
CA LEU A 105 7.27 -37.67 -35.42
C LEU A 105 6.56 -38.70 -34.55
N THR A 106 7.33 -39.59 -33.92
CA THR A 106 6.78 -40.58 -32.99
C THR A 106 6.50 -39.91 -31.64
N PRO A 107 5.31 -40.11 -31.02
CA PRO A 107 5.02 -39.56 -29.69
C PRO A 107 5.98 -40.03 -28.59
N GLY A 108 6.21 -39.18 -27.59
CA GLY A 108 7.04 -39.48 -26.42
C GLY A 108 8.50 -39.84 -26.74
N THR A 109 9.00 -39.42 -27.89
CA THR A 109 10.30 -39.86 -28.43
C THR A 109 11.29 -38.71 -28.45
N THR A 110 12.52 -38.96 -28.02
CA THR A 110 13.62 -37.98 -28.07
C THR A 110 14.28 -37.98 -29.44
N TYR A 111 14.38 -36.80 -30.04
CA TYR A 111 15.10 -36.53 -31.28
C TYR A 111 16.30 -35.63 -31.00
N THR A 112 17.42 -35.90 -31.65
CA THR A 112 18.53 -34.94 -31.74
C THR A 112 18.36 -34.09 -33.00
N TYR A 113 18.77 -32.84 -32.96
CA TYR A 113 18.79 -31.97 -34.13
C TYR A 113 20.07 -31.14 -34.21
N LYS A 114 20.42 -30.75 -35.44
CA LYS A 114 21.51 -29.83 -35.77
C LYS A 114 20.99 -28.82 -36.79
N VAL A 115 21.07 -27.53 -36.49
CA VAL A 115 20.89 -26.46 -37.48
C VAL A 115 22.26 -26.09 -38.03
N GLU A 116 22.37 -25.94 -39.34
CA GLU A 116 23.60 -25.58 -40.04
C GLU A 116 23.31 -24.52 -41.12
N THR A 117 24.04 -23.41 -41.06
CA THR A 117 23.99 -22.31 -42.04
C THR A 117 25.02 -22.50 -43.16
N GLU A 118 24.80 -21.85 -44.29
CA GLU A 118 25.68 -21.94 -45.48
C GLU A 118 27.14 -21.53 -45.22
N ASP A 119 27.38 -20.61 -44.28
CA ASP A 119 28.71 -20.16 -43.85
C ASP A 119 29.36 -21.09 -42.81
N GLY A 120 28.69 -22.18 -42.43
CA GLY A 120 29.23 -23.26 -41.59
C GLY A 120 28.99 -23.07 -40.09
N GLN A 121 28.12 -22.17 -39.67
CA GLN A 121 27.72 -22.07 -38.26
C GLN A 121 26.74 -23.18 -37.91
N THR A 122 26.88 -23.73 -36.71
CA THR A 122 26.08 -24.88 -36.27
C THR A 122 25.61 -24.73 -34.84
N VAL A 123 24.36 -25.09 -34.59
CA VAL A 123 23.81 -25.25 -33.22
C VAL A 123 23.12 -26.61 -33.14
N GLU A 124 23.39 -27.34 -32.05
CA GLU A 124 22.87 -28.68 -31.81
C GLU A 124 22.02 -28.71 -30.53
N GLY A 125 21.01 -29.58 -30.52
CA GLY A 125 20.13 -29.78 -29.38
C GLY A 125 19.36 -31.08 -29.48
N HIS A 126 18.41 -31.26 -28.58
CA HIS A 126 17.47 -32.38 -28.63
C HIS A 126 16.08 -31.93 -28.20
N PHE A 127 15.06 -32.72 -28.47
CA PHE A 127 13.72 -32.46 -27.95
C PHE A 127 12.97 -33.77 -27.77
N ARG A 128 11.99 -33.78 -26.87
CA ARG A 128 11.04 -34.87 -26.70
C ARG A 128 9.67 -34.44 -27.23
N THR A 129 9.09 -35.24 -28.14
CA THR A 129 7.68 -35.03 -28.54
C THR A 129 6.76 -35.35 -27.36
N LEU A 130 5.59 -34.70 -27.31
CA LEU A 130 4.64 -34.99 -26.24
C LEU A 130 4.20 -36.46 -26.29
N PRO A 131 4.04 -37.13 -25.16
CA PRO A 131 3.62 -38.52 -25.16
C PRO A 131 2.12 -38.64 -25.50
N GLU A 132 1.77 -39.66 -26.26
CA GLU A 132 0.36 -39.98 -26.56
C GLU A 132 -0.22 -40.82 -25.40
N ASN A 133 -1.37 -40.40 -24.85
CA ASN A 133 -2.06 -41.09 -23.75
C ASN A 133 -1.20 -41.33 -22.48
N SER A 134 -0.24 -40.44 -22.18
CA SER A 134 0.54 -40.54 -20.94
C SER A 134 -0.33 -40.32 -19.70
N ASN A 135 -0.06 -41.10 -18.65
CA ASN A 135 -0.60 -40.86 -17.32
C ASN A 135 0.28 -39.93 -16.48
N GLU A 136 1.43 -39.49 -17.01
CA GLU A 136 2.33 -38.52 -16.38
C GLU A 136 2.67 -37.39 -17.37
N ILE A 137 2.51 -36.14 -16.92
CA ILE A 137 3.00 -34.94 -17.63
C ILE A 137 3.82 -34.13 -16.64
N ARG A 138 4.95 -33.62 -17.10
CA ARG A 138 5.82 -32.73 -16.35
C ARG A 138 5.97 -31.42 -17.09
N PHE A 139 5.69 -30.31 -16.43
CA PHE A 139 5.98 -28.99 -17.01
C PHE A 139 6.45 -28.04 -15.94
N VAL A 140 7.13 -26.99 -16.37
CA VAL A 140 7.58 -25.91 -15.50
C VAL A 140 6.77 -24.65 -15.81
N VAL A 141 6.46 -23.85 -14.80
CA VAL A 141 5.91 -22.50 -14.96
C VAL A 141 6.94 -21.47 -14.51
N VAL A 142 7.25 -20.52 -15.39
CA VAL A 142 8.12 -19.35 -15.13
C VAL A 142 7.40 -18.10 -15.61
N SER A 143 7.65 -16.97 -14.98
CA SER A 143 7.16 -15.66 -15.39
C SER A 143 8.19 -14.60 -15.07
N ASP A 144 8.04 -13.42 -15.66
CA ASP A 144 8.74 -12.21 -15.23
C ASP A 144 10.26 -12.43 -15.20
N SER A 145 10.79 -13.03 -16.26
CA SER A 145 12.18 -13.46 -16.33
C SER A 145 13.12 -12.28 -16.58
N HIS A 146 12.73 -11.29 -17.37
CA HIS A 146 13.50 -10.09 -17.68
C HIS A 146 15.00 -10.39 -17.94
N ARG A 147 15.95 -9.73 -17.26
CA ARG A 147 17.40 -10.08 -17.35
C ARG A 147 17.75 -11.52 -17.00
N PHE A 148 16.89 -12.20 -16.25
CA PHE A 148 16.94 -13.61 -15.91
C PHE A 148 18.22 -14.06 -15.19
N GLU A 149 18.60 -13.36 -14.11
CA GLU A 149 19.87 -13.63 -13.39
C GLU A 149 19.92 -15.04 -12.75
N THR A 150 18.76 -15.68 -12.55
CA THR A 150 18.67 -17.08 -12.10
C THR A 150 18.81 -18.11 -13.23
N ALA A 151 18.96 -17.71 -14.51
CA ALA A 151 18.87 -18.60 -15.68
C ALA A 151 19.73 -19.88 -15.57
N THR A 152 20.95 -19.79 -15.03
CA THR A 152 21.79 -20.98 -14.80
C THR A 152 21.17 -21.96 -13.80
N LYS A 153 20.61 -21.46 -12.69
CA LYS A 153 20.00 -22.30 -11.66
C LYS A 153 18.68 -22.90 -12.16
N VAL A 154 17.91 -22.12 -12.91
CA VAL A 154 16.72 -22.62 -13.63
C VAL A 154 17.11 -23.72 -14.61
N SER A 155 18.24 -23.56 -15.34
CA SER A 155 18.76 -24.60 -16.24
C SER A 155 19.08 -25.89 -15.49
N ASP A 156 19.72 -25.79 -14.31
CA ASP A 156 20.04 -26.95 -13.48
C ASP A 156 18.78 -27.68 -13.00
N VAL A 157 17.77 -26.93 -12.54
CA VAL A 157 16.47 -27.49 -12.13
C VAL A 157 15.76 -28.15 -13.31
N ILE A 158 15.71 -27.50 -14.48
CA ILE A 158 15.11 -28.07 -15.69
C ILE A 158 15.80 -29.37 -16.08
N ALA A 159 17.14 -29.41 -16.07
CA ALA A 159 17.90 -30.61 -16.39
C ALA A 159 17.64 -31.76 -15.40
N GLN A 160 17.39 -31.44 -14.12
CA GLN A 160 17.07 -32.43 -13.09
C GLN A 160 15.60 -32.90 -13.16
N PHE A 161 14.67 -31.98 -13.42
CA PHE A 161 13.24 -32.25 -13.44
C PHE A 161 12.77 -32.93 -14.75
N ASP A 162 13.48 -32.70 -15.86
CA ASP A 162 13.20 -33.24 -17.19
C ASP A 162 11.74 -33.00 -17.66
N PRO A 163 11.32 -31.72 -17.75
CA PRO A 163 9.96 -31.38 -18.15
C PRO A 163 9.70 -31.67 -19.64
N ASP A 164 8.45 -31.99 -19.95
CA ASP A 164 7.95 -32.11 -21.34
C ASP A 164 7.93 -30.75 -22.05
N PHE A 165 7.65 -29.67 -21.31
CA PHE A 165 7.65 -28.29 -21.79
C PHE A 165 7.68 -27.27 -20.65
N ILE A 166 7.89 -25.99 -21.00
CA ILE A 166 7.83 -24.85 -20.10
C ILE A 166 6.67 -23.94 -20.52
N LEU A 167 5.91 -23.47 -19.54
CA LEU A 167 4.93 -22.39 -19.69
C LEU A 167 5.55 -21.10 -19.18
N HIS A 168 5.72 -20.12 -20.06
CA HIS A 168 6.15 -18.77 -19.67
C HIS A 168 4.95 -17.83 -19.63
N THR A 169 4.56 -17.34 -18.47
CA THR A 169 3.33 -16.54 -18.31
C THR A 169 3.52 -15.05 -18.59
N GLY A 170 4.44 -14.69 -19.49
CA GLY A 170 4.72 -13.29 -19.89
C GLY A 170 5.84 -12.58 -19.11
N ASP A 171 6.20 -11.40 -19.60
CA ASP A 171 7.31 -10.54 -19.20
C ASP A 171 8.68 -11.20 -19.35
N MET A 172 9.02 -11.46 -20.60
CA MET A 172 10.35 -11.96 -20.97
C MET A 172 11.39 -10.84 -20.88
N VAL A 173 11.09 -9.65 -21.39
CA VAL A 173 12.07 -8.54 -21.50
C VAL A 173 11.86 -7.44 -20.44
N GLU A 174 12.84 -6.54 -20.26
CA GLU A 174 12.76 -5.43 -19.29
C GLU A 174 11.74 -4.34 -19.70
N GLY A 175 11.29 -4.30 -20.96
CA GLY A 175 10.39 -3.30 -21.53
C GLY A 175 10.98 -1.89 -21.61
N THR A 176 12.30 -1.74 -21.57
CA THR A 176 12.99 -0.45 -21.74
C THR A 176 13.78 -0.43 -23.05
N GLY A 177 13.44 0.48 -23.96
CA GLY A 177 14.06 0.59 -25.28
C GLY A 177 13.33 -0.20 -26.37
N SER A 178 14.01 -0.50 -27.47
CA SER A 178 13.40 -1.14 -28.65
C SER A 178 13.26 -2.66 -28.49
N GLN A 179 12.18 -3.25 -29.02
CA GLN A 179 12.00 -4.72 -28.96
C GLN A 179 13.08 -5.49 -29.72
N LYS A 180 13.57 -4.96 -30.85
CA LYS A 180 14.63 -5.59 -31.67
C LYS A 180 15.97 -5.67 -30.93
N ASP A 181 16.21 -4.85 -29.92
CA ASP A 181 17.42 -4.97 -29.09
C ASP A 181 17.19 -5.89 -27.89
N GLN A 182 16.00 -5.80 -27.28
CA GLN A 182 15.69 -6.49 -26.04
C GLN A 182 15.46 -8.00 -26.21
N PHE A 183 14.71 -8.43 -27.23
CA PHE A 183 14.41 -9.85 -27.42
C PHE A 183 15.67 -10.66 -27.80
N PRO A 184 16.50 -10.23 -28.78
CA PRO A 184 17.77 -10.90 -29.04
C PRO A 184 18.69 -10.95 -27.84
N TYR A 185 18.76 -9.86 -27.07
CA TYR A 185 19.52 -9.85 -25.82
C TYR A 185 19.00 -10.91 -24.84
N TRP A 186 17.69 -10.99 -24.62
CA TRP A 186 17.09 -11.98 -23.73
C TRP A 186 17.42 -13.42 -24.16
N PHE A 187 17.18 -13.72 -25.44
CA PHE A 187 17.44 -15.04 -26.00
C PHE A 187 18.92 -15.43 -25.98
N GLN A 188 19.85 -14.47 -26.07
CA GLN A 188 21.29 -14.76 -25.95
C GLN A 188 21.73 -15.00 -24.50
N ASN A 189 21.01 -14.45 -23.52
CA ASN A 189 21.38 -14.53 -22.12
C ASN A 189 20.60 -15.60 -21.33
N VAL A 190 19.50 -16.11 -21.88
CA VAL A 190 18.79 -17.25 -21.31
C VAL A 190 19.64 -18.52 -21.37
N GLY A 191 19.43 -19.42 -20.40
CA GLY A 191 20.18 -20.67 -20.30
C GLY A 191 20.03 -21.58 -21.52
N SER A 192 20.99 -22.49 -21.70
CA SER A 192 21.05 -23.42 -22.85
C SER A 192 19.90 -24.43 -22.91
N PHE A 193 19.01 -24.44 -21.92
CA PHE A 193 17.84 -25.31 -21.89
C PHE A 193 16.85 -25.03 -23.03
N LEU A 194 16.79 -23.82 -23.59
CA LEU A 194 15.87 -23.50 -24.70
C LEU A 194 16.18 -24.26 -26.00
N HIS A 195 17.39 -24.79 -26.16
CA HIS A 195 17.75 -25.70 -27.25
C HIS A 195 17.27 -27.14 -27.01
N ASN A 196 16.80 -27.45 -25.79
CA ASN A 196 16.57 -28.81 -25.32
C ASN A 196 15.15 -29.05 -24.80
N VAL A 197 14.47 -28.01 -24.33
CA VAL A 197 13.11 -28.06 -23.78
C VAL A 197 12.23 -27.03 -24.50
N PRO A 198 11.05 -27.43 -25.01
CA PRO A 198 10.14 -26.51 -25.69
C PRO A 198 9.44 -25.56 -24.72
N VAL A 199 9.18 -24.34 -25.19
CA VAL A 199 8.48 -23.30 -24.42
C VAL A 199 7.22 -22.82 -25.13
N ILE A 200 6.19 -22.52 -24.35
CA ILE A 200 4.91 -21.94 -24.78
C ILE A 200 4.70 -20.66 -23.96
N TYR A 201 4.36 -19.56 -24.62
CA TYR A 201 4.43 -18.22 -24.06
C TYR A 201 3.05 -17.54 -24.04
N ASN A 202 2.70 -16.90 -22.92
CA ASN A 202 1.75 -15.78 -22.88
C ASN A 202 2.51 -14.47 -23.15
N SER A 203 1.81 -13.46 -23.68
CA SER A 203 2.33 -12.09 -23.76
C SER A 203 2.12 -11.39 -22.42
N GLY A 204 3.19 -10.87 -21.82
CA GLY A 204 3.12 -9.88 -20.74
C GLY A 204 3.04 -8.45 -21.25
N ASN A 205 2.96 -7.48 -20.35
CA ASN A 205 2.92 -6.06 -20.72
C ASN A 205 4.26 -5.55 -21.26
N HIS A 206 5.38 -6.21 -20.94
CA HIS A 206 6.69 -5.90 -21.51
C HIS A 206 6.92 -6.56 -22.88
N ASP A 207 6.13 -7.59 -23.21
CA ASP A 207 6.31 -8.36 -24.45
C ASP A 207 5.42 -7.86 -25.60
N TYR A 208 4.37 -7.10 -25.28
CA TYR A 208 3.34 -6.73 -26.26
C TYR A 208 3.93 -5.92 -27.42
N GLY A 209 4.00 -6.50 -28.62
CA GLY A 209 4.34 -5.80 -29.85
C GLY A 209 4.73 -6.71 -31.00
N ALA A 210 5.14 -6.09 -32.12
CA ALA A 210 5.35 -6.77 -33.40
C ALA A 210 6.44 -7.84 -33.37
N TYR A 211 7.49 -7.65 -32.56
CA TYR A 211 8.58 -8.63 -32.48
C TYR A 211 8.10 -9.92 -31.82
N PHE A 212 7.39 -9.81 -30.68
CA PHE A 212 6.76 -10.96 -30.03
C PHE A 212 5.71 -11.60 -30.93
N ASP A 213 4.94 -10.81 -31.66
CA ASP A 213 3.93 -11.34 -32.58
C ASP A 213 4.53 -12.18 -33.71
N GLU A 214 5.61 -11.68 -34.32
CA GLU A 214 6.28 -12.38 -35.41
C GLU A 214 7.04 -13.63 -34.90
N TYR A 215 7.73 -13.53 -33.77
CA TYR A 215 8.51 -14.64 -33.22
C TYR A 215 7.64 -15.72 -32.57
N VAL A 216 6.65 -15.32 -31.76
CA VAL A 216 5.87 -16.19 -30.88
C VAL A 216 4.44 -16.36 -31.36
N THR A 217 3.65 -15.28 -31.38
CA THR A 217 2.19 -15.34 -31.61
C THR A 217 1.86 -16.07 -32.91
N LYS A 218 2.56 -15.73 -34.00
CA LYS A 218 2.38 -16.34 -35.32
C LYS A 218 2.63 -17.85 -35.31
N VAL A 219 3.68 -18.28 -34.61
CA VAL A 219 4.04 -19.70 -34.52
C VAL A 219 2.99 -20.46 -33.71
N GLN A 220 2.55 -19.92 -32.56
CA GLN A 220 1.52 -20.57 -31.74
C GLN A 220 0.17 -20.64 -32.47
N LYS A 221 -0.22 -19.57 -33.17
CA LYS A 221 -1.44 -19.50 -34.00
C LYS A 221 -1.49 -20.58 -35.09
N GLU A 222 -0.37 -20.83 -35.76
CA GLU A 222 -0.31 -21.86 -36.81
C GLU A 222 -0.39 -23.28 -36.24
N GLN A 223 0.00 -23.47 -34.99
CA GLN A 223 0.17 -24.79 -34.39
C GLN A 223 -0.99 -25.21 -33.48
N TYR A 224 -1.63 -24.27 -32.79
CA TYR A 224 -2.68 -24.54 -31.82
C TYR A 224 -4.03 -23.99 -32.28
N LYS A 225 -5.10 -24.41 -31.60
CA LYS A 225 -6.40 -23.77 -31.77
C LYS A 225 -6.27 -22.36 -31.20
N SER A 226 -6.63 -21.34 -31.96
CA SER A 226 -6.47 -19.95 -31.53
C SER A 226 -7.70 -19.09 -31.80
N ASN A 227 -7.73 -17.90 -31.23
CA ASN A 227 -8.59 -16.83 -31.71
C ASN A 227 -8.05 -16.22 -33.02
N GLU A 228 -8.72 -15.19 -33.54
CA GLU A 228 -8.35 -14.56 -34.81
C GLU A 228 -6.95 -13.94 -34.78
N THR A 229 -6.55 -13.32 -33.67
CA THR A 229 -5.23 -12.69 -33.54
C THR A 229 -4.12 -13.70 -33.30
N GLY A 230 -4.42 -14.87 -32.76
CA GLY A 230 -3.42 -15.87 -32.37
C GLY A 230 -2.88 -15.68 -30.96
N ARG A 231 -3.33 -14.63 -30.26
CA ARG A 231 -2.87 -14.25 -28.91
C ARG A 231 -3.54 -15.08 -27.82
N ASN A 232 -4.70 -15.68 -28.13
CA ASN A 232 -5.32 -16.69 -27.30
C ASN A 232 -5.18 -18.05 -27.99
N VAL A 233 -4.66 -19.05 -27.28
CA VAL A 233 -4.44 -20.40 -27.81
C VAL A 233 -4.86 -21.48 -26.83
N ALA A 234 -5.30 -22.63 -27.36
CA ALA A 234 -5.66 -23.81 -26.58
C ALA A 234 -5.05 -25.09 -27.16
N PHE A 235 -4.66 -26.01 -26.28
CA PHE A 235 -4.12 -27.31 -26.64
C PHE A 235 -4.35 -28.36 -25.55
N ASP A 236 -4.26 -29.62 -25.95
CA ASP A 236 -4.39 -30.77 -25.06
C ASP A 236 -3.03 -31.46 -24.90
N CYS A 237 -2.69 -31.85 -23.67
CA CYS A 237 -1.55 -32.72 -23.38
C CYS A 237 -2.00 -33.77 -22.36
N GLY A 238 -1.90 -35.06 -22.72
CA GLY A 238 -2.40 -36.18 -21.91
C GLY A 238 -3.79 -35.90 -21.31
N PRO A 239 -3.98 -35.97 -19.97
CA PRO A 239 -5.28 -35.73 -19.35
C PRO A 239 -5.58 -34.25 -19.03
N VAL A 240 -4.84 -33.30 -19.61
CA VAL A 240 -4.93 -31.86 -19.29
C VAL A 240 -5.30 -31.05 -20.53
N HIS A 241 -6.25 -30.13 -20.35
CA HIS A 241 -6.59 -29.10 -21.32
C HIS A 241 -6.02 -27.75 -20.87
N PHE A 242 -5.38 -27.03 -21.79
CA PHE A 242 -4.75 -25.73 -21.54
C PHE A 242 -5.42 -24.64 -22.37
N ASP A 243 -5.76 -23.53 -21.72
CA ASP A 243 -6.19 -22.28 -22.33
C ASP A 243 -5.21 -21.16 -21.95
N MET A 244 -4.64 -20.49 -22.94
CA MET A 244 -3.70 -19.39 -22.73
C MET A 244 -4.29 -18.10 -23.29
N LEU A 245 -4.37 -17.05 -22.46
CA LEU A 245 -4.97 -15.76 -22.84
C LEU A 245 -3.97 -14.61 -22.81
N ASP A 246 -4.21 -13.64 -23.68
CA ASP A 246 -3.65 -12.29 -23.58
C ASP A 246 -4.55 -11.42 -22.69
N SER A 247 -3.96 -10.90 -21.61
CA SER A 247 -4.65 -10.10 -20.58
C SER A 247 -4.40 -8.59 -20.70
N ASN A 248 -3.49 -8.17 -21.58
CA ASN A 248 -3.20 -6.76 -21.82
C ASN A 248 -4.45 -5.92 -22.17
N PRO A 249 -5.45 -6.43 -22.94
CA PRO A 249 -6.62 -5.64 -23.28
C PRO A 249 -7.38 -5.03 -22.10
N TRP A 250 -7.61 -5.80 -21.02
CA TRP A 250 -8.30 -5.26 -19.84
C TRP A 250 -7.32 -4.81 -18.75
N SER A 251 -6.25 -5.56 -18.48
CA SER A 251 -5.37 -5.28 -17.34
C SER A 251 -4.28 -4.25 -17.63
N LEU A 252 -4.03 -3.89 -18.90
CA LEU A 252 -3.14 -2.80 -19.26
C LEU A 252 -3.93 -1.63 -19.88
N PHE A 253 -4.60 -1.85 -21.00
CA PHE A 253 -5.21 -0.76 -21.76
C PHE A 253 -6.45 -0.17 -21.05
N GLU A 254 -7.47 -1.00 -20.74
CA GLU A 254 -8.65 -0.51 -20.00
C GLU A 254 -8.29 0.02 -18.61
N LEU A 255 -7.35 -0.64 -17.92
CA LEU A 255 -6.85 -0.18 -16.63
C LEU A 255 -6.21 1.21 -16.74
N ASN A 256 -5.36 1.46 -17.73
CA ASN A 256 -4.70 2.76 -17.93
C ASN A 256 -5.69 3.87 -18.28
N SER A 257 -6.64 3.63 -19.20
CA SER A 257 -7.64 4.64 -19.55
C SER A 257 -8.52 5.00 -18.35
N THR A 258 -8.98 4.00 -17.60
CA THR A 258 -9.82 4.21 -16.41
C THR A 258 -9.05 4.82 -15.25
N ALA A 259 -7.78 4.45 -15.08
CA ALA A 259 -6.87 5.08 -14.15
C ALA A 259 -6.63 6.56 -14.46
N GLY A 260 -6.60 6.90 -15.74
CA GLY A 260 -6.53 8.26 -16.22
C GLY A 260 -7.81 9.09 -16.02
N GLY A 261 -8.87 8.54 -15.42
CA GLY A 261 -10.18 9.19 -15.30
C GLY A 261 -10.99 9.22 -16.60
N GLY A 262 -10.57 8.45 -17.60
CA GLY A 262 -11.29 8.24 -18.86
C GLY A 262 -12.01 6.90 -18.89
N GLU A 263 -12.47 6.51 -20.07
CA GLU A 263 -12.96 5.15 -20.36
C GLU A 263 -12.11 4.51 -21.45
N ALA A 264 -12.01 3.18 -21.42
CA ALA A 264 -11.44 2.44 -22.55
C ALA A 264 -12.24 2.71 -23.83
N ASP A 265 -11.53 2.81 -24.95
CA ASP A 265 -12.14 3.01 -26.25
C ASP A 265 -12.93 1.77 -26.72
N ALA A 266 -13.69 1.95 -27.81
CA ALA A 266 -14.54 0.88 -28.33
C ALA A 266 -13.73 -0.30 -28.89
N ALA A 267 -12.52 -0.07 -29.38
CA ALA A 267 -11.67 -1.12 -29.95
C ALA A 267 -11.13 -2.02 -28.84
N THR A 268 -10.60 -1.43 -27.77
CA THR A 268 -10.14 -2.12 -26.56
C THR A 268 -11.27 -2.95 -25.96
N LYS A 269 -12.45 -2.35 -25.75
CA LYS A 269 -13.63 -3.07 -25.24
C LYS A 269 -14.04 -4.24 -26.14
N ALA A 270 -13.91 -4.12 -27.46
CA ALA A 270 -14.22 -5.21 -28.39
C ALA A 270 -13.23 -6.37 -28.24
N VAL A 271 -11.93 -6.09 -28.11
CA VAL A 271 -10.89 -7.11 -27.91
C VAL A 271 -11.06 -7.83 -26.56
N VAL A 272 -11.39 -7.09 -25.49
CA VAL A 272 -11.71 -7.67 -24.18
C VAL A 272 -12.88 -8.65 -24.30
N ASN A 273 -13.99 -8.23 -24.91
CA ASN A 273 -15.17 -9.08 -25.06
C ASN A 273 -14.87 -10.33 -25.92
N GLU A 274 -14.15 -10.17 -27.03
CA GLU A 274 -13.74 -11.29 -27.90
C GLU A 274 -12.94 -12.32 -27.13
N SER A 275 -11.93 -11.89 -26.37
CA SER A 275 -11.06 -12.80 -25.60
C SER A 275 -11.84 -13.57 -24.54
N LEU A 276 -12.74 -12.90 -23.81
CA LEU A 276 -13.57 -13.53 -22.78
C LEU A 276 -14.61 -14.49 -23.38
N ASP A 277 -15.19 -14.16 -24.53
CA ASP A 277 -16.15 -15.03 -25.21
C ASP A 277 -15.47 -16.24 -25.85
N TRP A 278 -14.26 -16.07 -26.38
CA TRP A 278 -13.44 -17.16 -26.88
C TRP A 278 -13.14 -18.19 -25.78
N LEU A 279 -12.71 -17.75 -24.59
CA LEU A 279 -12.46 -18.64 -23.45
C LEU A 279 -13.71 -19.42 -23.03
N LYS A 280 -14.86 -18.74 -22.94
CA LYS A 280 -16.15 -19.42 -22.64
C LYS A 280 -16.45 -20.51 -23.67
N ALA A 281 -16.19 -20.23 -24.95
CA ALA A 281 -16.44 -21.17 -26.03
C ALA A 281 -15.49 -22.36 -25.99
N ASP A 282 -14.21 -22.16 -25.67
CA ASP A 282 -13.23 -23.25 -25.57
C ASP A 282 -13.53 -24.19 -24.39
N LEU A 283 -13.75 -23.63 -23.19
CA LEU A 283 -14.10 -24.41 -21.99
C LEU A 283 -15.43 -25.19 -22.14
N ALA A 284 -16.26 -24.81 -23.12
CA ALA A 284 -17.49 -25.51 -23.46
C ALA A 284 -17.28 -26.70 -24.43
N THR A 285 -16.09 -26.87 -25.01
CA THR A 285 -15.78 -27.97 -25.94
C THR A 285 -15.73 -29.33 -25.26
N ASP A 286 -15.88 -30.39 -26.07
CA ASP A 286 -15.80 -31.76 -25.58
C ASP A 286 -14.39 -32.14 -25.08
N ASN A 287 -13.33 -31.56 -25.67
CA ASN A 287 -11.95 -31.82 -25.23
C ASN A 287 -11.72 -31.26 -23.83
N ALA A 288 -12.02 -29.97 -23.61
CA ALA A 288 -11.98 -29.35 -22.30
C ALA A 288 -12.84 -30.12 -21.29
N LYS A 289 -14.03 -30.57 -21.70
CA LYS A 289 -14.95 -31.32 -20.83
C LYS A 289 -14.47 -32.70 -20.40
N LYS A 290 -13.65 -33.36 -21.22
CA LYS A 290 -13.12 -34.71 -20.97
C LYS A 290 -11.81 -34.71 -20.20
N ALA A 291 -11.09 -33.59 -20.16
CA ALA A 291 -9.84 -33.49 -19.41
C ALA A 291 -10.05 -33.75 -17.91
N ASP A 292 -9.12 -34.46 -17.28
CA ASP A 292 -9.10 -34.62 -15.82
C ASP A 292 -8.76 -33.28 -15.15
N PHE A 293 -7.94 -32.46 -15.79
CA PHE A 293 -7.59 -31.11 -15.33
C PHE A 293 -7.72 -30.07 -16.44
N ARG A 294 -8.20 -28.88 -16.09
CA ARG A 294 -8.22 -27.70 -16.96
C ARG A 294 -7.34 -26.61 -16.36
N VAL A 295 -6.40 -26.11 -17.16
CA VAL A 295 -5.41 -25.11 -16.76
C VAL A 295 -5.60 -23.87 -17.60
N VAL A 296 -5.76 -22.72 -16.97
CA VAL A 296 -5.75 -21.41 -17.64
C VAL A 296 -4.43 -20.71 -17.35
N THR A 297 -3.85 -20.04 -18.34
CA THR A 297 -2.69 -19.17 -18.12
C THR A 297 -2.91 -17.79 -18.73
N MET A 298 -2.45 -16.75 -18.03
CA MET A 298 -2.42 -15.37 -18.51
C MET A 298 -1.39 -14.58 -17.72
N HIS A 299 -0.96 -13.42 -18.21
CA HIS A 299 0.04 -12.64 -17.49
C HIS A 299 -0.50 -11.95 -16.22
N HIS A 300 -1.57 -11.16 -16.34
CA HIS A 300 -2.09 -10.38 -15.21
C HIS A 300 -2.95 -11.24 -14.25
N PRO A 301 -2.70 -11.18 -12.93
CA PRO A 301 -3.22 -12.16 -12.00
C PRO A 301 -4.61 -11.84 -11.42
N PHE A 302 -5.14 -12.73 -10.58
CA PHE A 302 -6.43 -12.56 -9.87
C PHE A 302 -6.48 -11.31 -8.97
N GLU A 303 -5.32 -10.84 -8.49
CA GLU A 303 -5.20 -9.59 -7.75
C GLU A 303 -5.49 -8.36 -8.60
N ASP A 304 -5.35 -8.42 -9.92
CA ASP A 304 -5.77 -7.33 -10.78
C ASP A 304 -7.30 -7.16 -10.72
N ASP A 305 -7.77 -5.93 -10.54
CA ASP A 305 -9.18 -5.64 -10.30
C ASP A 305 -10.05 -6.02 -11.51
N LEU A 306 -9.54 -5.80 -12.73
CA LEU A 306 -10.29 -6.11 -13.96
C LEU A 306 -10.24 -7.61 -14.28
N THR A 307 -9.11 -8.28 -14.05
CA THR A 307 -9.05 -9.75 -14.09
C THR A 307 -10.05 -10.36 -13.10
N ARG A 308 -10.08 -9.90 -11.84
CA ARG A 308 -11.02 -10.40 -10.81
C ARG A 308 -12.48 -10.14 -11.15
N LYS A 309 -12.75 -9.04 -11.85
CA LYS A 309 -14.09 -8.69 -12.34
C LYS A 309 -14.54 -9.63 -13.46
N TYR A 310 -13.68 -9.90 -14.44
CA TYR A 310 -14.08 -10.59 -15.68
C TYR A 310 -13.89 -12.10 -15.65
N VAL A 311 -12.78 -12.58 -15.08
CA VAL A 311 -12.30 -13.96 -15.29
C VAL A 311 -12.94 -15.00 -14.36
N PRO A 312 -13.07 -14.78 -13.02
CA PRO A 312 -13.52 -15.82 -12.09
C PRO A 312 -14.82 -16.53 -12.49
N SER A 313 -15.83 -15.75 -12.90
CA SER A 313 -17.12 -16.31 -13.32
C SER A 313 -17.02 -17.25 -14.53
N ILE A 314 -16.07 -17.01 -15.44
CA ILE A 314 -15.89 -17.83 -16.64
C ILE A 314 -15.16 -19.12 -16.27
N VAL A 315 -14.02 -18.99 -15.57
CA VAL A 315 -13.16 -20.13 -15.25
C VAL A 315 -13.82 -21.08 -14.25
N GLU A 316 -14.54 -20.55 -13.26
CA GLU A 316 -15.26 -21.38 -12.28
C GLU A 316 -16.45 -22.11 -12.92
N ASN A 317 -17.21 -21.45 -13.82
CA ASN A 317 -18.29 -22.13 -14.57
C ASN A 317 -17.73 -23.15 -15.57
N GLY A 318 -16.55 -22.89 -16.12
CA GLY A 318 -15.81 -23.79 -16.97
C GLY A 318 -15.04 -24.90 -16.23
N ASN A 319 -15.23 -25.07 -14.91
CA ASN A 319 -14.54 -26.08 -14.09
C ASN A 319 -13.00 -26.06 -14.24
N VAL A 320 -12.42 -24.87 -14.40
CA VAL A 320 -10.96 -24.70 -14.42
C VAL A 320 -10.41 -25.04 -13.03
N ASN A 321 -9.36 -25.87 -12.98
CA ASN A 321 -8.79 -26.32 -11.72
C ASN A 321 -7.74 -25.36 -11.19
N ILE A 322 -6.95 -24.79 -12.09
CA ILE A 322 -5.88 -23.87 -11.72
C ILE A 322 -5.67 -22.83 -12.81
N MET A 323 -5.47 -21.59 -12.38
CA MET A 323 -5.02 -20.48 -13.23
C MET A 323 -3.61 -20.08 -12.81
N PHE A 324 -2.66 -20.07 -13.74
CA PHE A 324 -1.31 -19.56 -13.51
C PHE A 324 -1.11 -18.18 -14.13
N SER A 325 -0.45 -17.29 -13.39
CA SER A 325 -0.15 -15.91 -13.82
C SER A 325 1.15 -15.36 -13.24
N GLY A 326 1.56 -14.14 -13.60
CA GLY A 326 2.79 -13.46 -13.15
C GLY A 326 2.55 -11.99 -12.75
N HIS A 327 3.33 -11.07 -13.34
CA HIS A 327 3.21 -9.59 -13.30
C HIS A 327 3.59 -8.91 -11.97
N THR A 328 3.16 -9.46 -10.85
CA THR A 328 3.30 -8.77 -9.54
C THR A 328 4.65 -8.99 -8.87
N HIS A 329 5.51 -9.82 -9.45
CA HIS A 329 6.78 -10.27 -8.84
C HIS A 329 6.61 -10.89 -7.44
N LEU A 330 5.39 -11.37 -7.12
CA LEU A 330 5.03 -11.95 -5.84
C LEU A 330 4.31 -13.28 -6.07
N TYR A 331 4.65 -14.27 -5.25
CA TYR A 331 3.87 -15.48 -5.21
C TYR A 331 2.57 -15.22 -4.44
N SER A 332 1.44 -15.66 -4.99
CA SER A 332 0.16 -15.66 -4.28
C SER A 332 -0.70 -16.85 -4.69
N ARG A 333 -1.53 -17.31 -3.75
CA ARG A 333 -2.44 -18.44 -3.96
C ARG A 333 -3.79 -18.19 -3.35
N TYR A 334 -4.82 -18.07 -4.18
CA TYR A 334 -6.21 -17.91 -3.75
C TYR A 334 -7.00 -19.17 -4.03
N ALA A 335 -7.95 -19.48 -3.14
CA ALA A 335 -9.06 -20.35 -3.47
C ALA A 335 -10.22 -19.53 -4.04
N SER A 336 -11.15 -20.20 -4.74
CA SER A 336 -12.42 -19.59 -5.11
C SER A 336 -13.15 -19.01 -3.89
N ALA A 337 -13.78 -17.86 -4.10
CA ALA A 337 -14.66 -17.25 -3.13
C ALA A 337 -16.02 -17.96 -3.02
N ASP A 338 -16.39 -18.81 -4.00
CA ASP A 338 -17.56 -19.67 -3.91
C ASP A 338 -17.26 -20.88 -3.00
N PRO A 339 -17.96 -21.04 -1.85
CA PRO A 339 -17.76 -22.16 -0.94
C PRO A 339 -18.03 -23.54 -1.53
N LYS A 340 -18.77 -23.62 -2.64
CA LYS A 340 -19.02 -24.88 -3.36
C LYS A 340 -17.84 -25.33 -4.19
N ARG A 341 -16.96 -24.39 -4.57
CA ARG A 341 -15.78 -24.61 -5.39
C ARG A 341 -14.55 -24.71 -4.52
N GLY A 342 -14.29 -23.65 -3.76
CA GLY A 342 -13.16 -23.60 -2.87
C GLY A 342 -11.82 -23.90 -3.55
N ALA A 343 -11.10 -24.91 -3.06
CA ALA A 343 -9.83 -25.34 -3.65
C ALA A 343 -9.97 -26.09 -5.00
N ASP A 344 -11.18 -26.41 -5.46
CA ASP A 344 -11.38 -27.04 -6.77
C ASP A 344 -10.96 -26.11 -7.92
N THR A 345 -10.90 -24.80 -7.66
CA THR A 345 -10.32 -23.78 -8.54
C THR A 345 -9.32 -22.94 -7.74
N LEU A 346 -8.05 -22.98 -8.12
CA LEU A 346 -6.99 -22.14 -7.54
C LEU A 346 -6.56 -21.04 -8.51
N TYR A 347 -6.30 -19.85 -7.99
CA TYR A 347 -5.61 -18.78 -8.70
C TYR A 347 -4.20 -18.67 -8.13
N VAL A 348 -3.20 -18.91 -8.96
CA VAL A 348 -1.79 -18.96 -8.56
C VAL A 348 -1.00 -17.95 -9.36
N THR A 349 -0.53 -16.91 -8.67
CA THR A 349 0.41 -15.94 -9.20
C THR A 349 1.81 -16.43 -8.87
N GLN A 350 2.63 -16.61 -9.91
CA GLN A 350 4.03 -16.95 -9.78
C GLN A 350 4.83 -15.69 -9.39
N GLY A 351 5.93 -15.90 -8.65
CA GLY A 351 6.78 -14.80 -8.18
C GLY A 351 7.75 -14.29 -9.25
N ASP A 352 8.95 -13.93 -8.82
CA ASP A 352 9.95 -13.23 -9.66
C ASP A 352 11.08 -14.18 -10.03
N ALA A 353 11.23 -14.52 -11.32
CA ALA A 353 12.31 -15.40 -11.75
C ALA A 353 13.69 -14.69 -11.82
N ARG A 354 13.80 -13.39 -11.52
CA ARG A 354 15.06 -12.65 -11.66
C ARG A 354 16.09 -12.90 -10.55
N ILE A 355 15.71 -12.81 -9.27
CA ILE A 355 16.68 -12.47 -8.18
C ILE A 355 16.97 -13.60 -7.18
N GLY A 356 16.23 -14.71 -7.15
CA GLY A 356 16.65 -15.89 -6.38
C GLY A 356 16.66 -15.69 -4.86
N ASP A 357 15.48 -15.51 -4.25
CA ASP A 357 15.34 -15.18 -2.83
C ASP A 357 14.11 -15.79 -2.12
N GLY A 358 13.45 -16.78 -2.76
CA GLY A 358 12.11 -17.26 -2.41
C GLY A 358 11.74 -17.30 -0.91
N LYS A 359 10.50 -16.90 -0.60
CA LYS A 359 9.92 -16.89 0.75
C LYS A 359 8.41 -17.10 0.66
N ILE A 360 7.80 -17.82 1.60
CA ILE A 360 6.33 -17.98 1.61
C ILE A 360 5.78 -17.79 3.02
N ASP A 361 4.60 -17.17 3.10
CA ASP A 361 3.75 -17.10 4.29
C ASP A 361 2.35 -17.63 3.95
N THR A 362 1.91 -18.64 4.70
CA THR A 362 0.55 -19.21 4.63
C THR A 362 -0.40 -18.61 5.68
N GLY A 363 0.14 -17.73 6.51
CA GLY A 363 -0.56 -17.04 7.60
C GLY A 363 -0.87 -17.97 8.77
N LYS A 364 -1.53 -17.40 9.78
CA LYS A 364 -2.02 -18.15 10.96
C LYS A 364 -3.51 -18.46 10.81
N PRO A 365 -4.02 -19.51 11.48
CA PRO A 365 -5.43 -19.90 11.39
C PRO A 365 -6.43 -18.79 11.78
N ASP A 366 -6.05 -17.83 12.62
CA ASP A 366 -6.91 -16.76 13.12
C ASP A 366 -6.54 -15.36 12.58
N GLN A 367 -5.71 -15.29 11.53
CA GLN A 367 -5.25 -14.04 10.92
C GLN A 367 -5.34 -14.10 9.40
N ARG A 368 -5.93 -13.07 8.79
CA ARG A 368 -5.85 -12.84 7.34
C ARG A 368 -4.41 -12.54 6.95
N LEU A 369 -4.00 -13.07 5.80
CA LEU A 369 -2.75 -12.65 5.14
C LEU A 369 -2.86 -11.24 4.57
N ASN A 370 -4.07 -10.89 4.09
CA ASN A 370 -4.41 -9.55 3.63
C ASN A 370 -5.87 -9.26 4.02
N ASP A 371 -6.12 -8.08 4.59
CA ASP A 371 -7.43 -7.70 5.11
C ASP A 371 -8.52 -7.63 4.03
N ASN A 372 -8.14 -7.35 2.78
CA ASN A 372 -9.04 -7.26 1.63
C ASN A 372 -9.33 -8.61 0.97
N TYR A 373 -8.58 -9.66 1.30
CA TYR A 373 -8.63 -10.95 0.61
C TYR A 373 -8.78 -12.12 1.60
N PRO A 374 -10.00 -12.39 2.10
CA PRO A 374 -10.23 -13.49 3.04
C PRO A 374 -9.93 -14.87 2.44
N ASN A 375 -9.95 -15.01 1.12
CA ASN A 375 -9.67 -16.24 0.38
C ASN A 375 -8.18 -16.43 -0.02
N LEU A 376 -7.29 -15.52 0.40
CA LEU A 376 -5.84 -15.68 0.22
C LEU A 376 -5.29 -16.78 1.15
N LEU A 377 -4.72 -17.83 0.55
CA LEU A 377 -4.20 -18.99 1.27
C LEU A 377 -2.69 -18.89 1.52
N ALA A 378 -1.94 -18.31 0.58
CA ALA A 378 -0.50 -18.11 0.71
C ALA A 378 -0.02 -16.90 -0.09
N THR A 379 1.03 -16.22 0.38
CA THR A 379 1.71 -15.13 -0.34
C THR A 379 3.21 -15.14 -0.07
N GLY A 380 4.03 -14.50 -0.92
CA GLY A 380 5.47 -14.42 -0.76
C GLY A 380 6.21 -14.15 -2.07
N LYS A 381 7.32 -14.86 -2.28
CA LYS A 381 8.13 -14.87 -3.51
C LYS A 381 8.50 -16.32 -3.85
N GLY A 382 8.44 -16.67 -5.13
CA GLY A 382 8.90 -17.94 -5.67
C GLY A 382 9.50 -17.70 -7.05
N ASP A 383 10.57 -18.41 -7.38
CA ASP A 383 11.34 -18.16 -8.61
C ASP A 383 10.84 -19.01 -9.79
N MET A 384 10.29 -20.20 -9.53
CA MET A 384 9.67 -21.06 -10.54
C MET A 384 8.75 -22.12 -9.92
N LEU A 385 7.87 -22.72 -10.74
CA LEU A 385 7.04 -23.85 -10.33
C LEU A 385 7.38 -25.12 -11.11
N GLU A 386 7.61 -26.23 -10.41
CA GLU A 386 7.58 -27.58 -11.00
C GLU A 386 6.16 -28.12 -10.93
N VAL A 387 5.58 -28.56 -12.05
CA VAL A 387 4.23 -29.14 -12.08
C VAL A 387 4.27 -30.56 -12.63
N THR A 388 3.64 -31.48 -11.92
CA THR A 388 3.47 -32.88 -12.34
C THR A 388 2.00 -33.24 -12.28
N VAL A 389 1.46 -33.74 -13.39
CA VAL A 389 0.13 -34.35 -13.45
C VAL A 389 0.29 -35.85 -13.56
N LYS A 390 -0.11 -36.59 -12.53
CA LYS A 390 0.02 -38.04 -12.48
C LYS A 390 -1.07 -38.70 -11.64
N ASP A 391 -1.58 -39.84 -12.10
CA ASP A 391 -2.53 -40.68 -11.36
C ASP A 391 -3.79 -39.93 -10.87
N GLY A 392 -4.26 -38.96 -11.67
CA GLY A 392 -5.42 -38.11 -11.36
C GLY A 392 -5.14 -37.02 -10.32
N LEU A 393 -3.87 -36.68 -10.11
CA LEU A 393 -3.40 -35.61 -9.23
C LEU A 393 -2.58 -34.60 -10.05
N LEU A 394 -2.82 -33.31 -9.84
CA LEU A 394 -1.97 -32.22 -10.33
C LEU A 394 -1.23 -31.66 -9.13
N THR A 395 0.08 -31.84 -9.07
CA THR A 395 0.92 -31.33 -7.98
C THR A 395 1.87 -30.28 -8.53
N TYR A 396 1.93 -29.12 -7.90
CA TYR A 396 3.00 -28.18 -8.15
C TYR A 396 3.84 -27.92 -6.90
N LYS A 397 5.13 -27.67 -7.10
CA LYS A 397 6.06 -27.20 -6.08
C LYS A 397 6.47 -25.77 -6.38
N ASN A 398 6.41 -24.92 -5.37
CA ASN A 398 6.95 -23.57 -5.45
C ASN A 398 8.42 -23.58 -5.00
N LEU A 399 9.33 -23.27 -5.92
CA LEU A 399 10.77 -23.30 -5.69
C LEU A 399 11.34 -21.90 -5.51
N GLY A 400 12.34 -21.76 -4.66
CA GLY A 400 13.26 -20.63 -4.73
C GLY A 400 14.70 -21.08 -4.95
N LEU A 401 15.43 -20.25 -5.70
CA LEU A 401 16.71 -20.55 -6.31
C LEU A 401 17.76 -19.58 -5.77
N SER A 402 18.41 -19.93 -4.67
CA SER A 402 19.41 -19.07 -4.03
C SER A 402 20.84 -19.54 -4.34
N SER A 403 21.85 -18.77 -3.91
CA SER A 403 23.25 -19.22 -3.93
C SER A 403 23.49 -20.50 -3.13
N ASP A 404 22.63 -20.81 -2.16
CA ASP A 404 22.72 -22.00 -1.32
C ASP A 404 22.05 -23.24 -1.96
N GLY A 405 21.49 -23.08 -3.16
CA GLY A 405 20.81 -24.13 -3.93
C GLY A 405 19.28 -23.95 -4.02
N GLU A 406 18.63 -24.96 -4.61
CA GLU A 406 17.18 -25.06 -4.74
C GLU A 406 16.52 -25.36 -3.38
N LYS A 407 15.41 -24.68 -3.10
CA LYS A 407 14.57 -24.94 -1.94
C LYS A 407 13.09 -24.98 -2.32
N VAL A 408 12.41 -26.06 -1.92
CA VAL A 408 10.95 -26.17 -2.03
C VAL A 408 10.30 -25.43 -0.85
N PHE A 409 9.48 -24.42 -1.15
CA PHE A 409 8.74 -23.63 -0.15
C PHE A 409 7.34 -24.16 0.11
N GLU A 410 6.69 -24.67 -0.94
CA GLU A 410 5.34 -25.21 -0.86
C GLU A 410 5.20 -26.37 -1.84
N THR A 411 4.36 -27.34 -1.50
CA THR A 411 3.87 -28.35 -2.43
C THR A 411 2.35 -28.39 -2.31
N VAL A 412 1.66 -28.17 -3.42
CA VAL A 412 0.20 -28.13 -3.47
C VAL A 412 -0.28 -29.16 -4.48
N THR A 413 -1.26 -29.97 -4.07
CA THR A 413 -1.84 -31.02 -4.91
C THR A 413 -3.33 -30.78 -5.08
N LEU A 414 -3.82 -30.83 -6.32
CA LEU A 414 -5.23 -30.91 -6.68
C LEU A 414 -5.57 -32.33 -7.11
N SER A 415 -6.82 -32.74 -6.91
CA SER A 415 -7.32 -34.04 -7.33
C SER A 415 -8.46 -33.87 -8.31
N LYS A 416 -8.49 -34.72 -9.35
CA LYS A 416 -9.61 -34.74 -10.31
C LYS A 416 -10.95 -35.12 -9.69
N ASP A 417 -10.92 -35.78 -8.53
CA ASP A 417 -12.12 -36.14 -7.77
C ASP A 417 -12.67 -34.96 -6.94
N GLY A 418 -12.02 -33.79 -6.99
CA GLY A 418 -12.32 -32.61 -6.20
C GLY A 418 -11.99 -32.74 -4.72
N ALA A 419 -12.25 -31.67 -3.98
CA ALA A 419 -12.15 -31.60 -2.54
C ALA A 419 -13.17 -32.53 -1.85
N LYS A 420 -12.73 -33.27 -0.83
CA LYS A 420 -13.61 -34.15 -0.03
C LYS A 420 -13.44 -33.86 1.46
N LEU A 421 -14.51 -33.37 2.09
CA LEU A 421 -14.52 -33.04 3.50
C LEU A 421 -15.38 -34.02 4.30
N ALA A 422 -14.92 -34.39 5.48
CA ALA A 422 -15.68 -35.10 6.50
C ALA A 422 -15.81 -34.22 7.75
N TYR A 423 -16.93 -34.39 8.46
CA TYR A 423 -17.27 -33.58 9.62
C TYR A 423 -17.43 -34.47 10.85
N SER A 424 -16.87 -34.04 11.97
CA SER A 424 -16.96 -34.71 13.27
C SER A 424 -17.01 -33.66 14.39
N ASP A 425 -17.25 -34.09 15.63
CA ASP A 425 -17.33 -33.20 16.80
C ASP A 425 -18.27 -32.00 16.59
N ILE A 426 -19.38 -32.25 15.88
CA ILE A 426 -20.31 -31.21 15.45
C ILE A 426 -21.11 -30.72 16.66
N SER A 427 -21.14 -29.41 16.86
CA SER A 427 -22.02 -28.75 17.82
C SER A 427 -22.73 -27.57 17.17
N ILE A 428 -24.01 -27.41 17.52
CA ILE A 428 -24.85 -26.29 17.11
C ILE A 428 -25.53 -25.77 18.37
N THR A 429 -25.17 -24.57 18.79
CA THR A 429 -25.65 -23.98 20.05
C THR A 429 -25.89 -22.47 19.92
N PRO A 430 -26.86 -21.89 20.63
CA PRO A 430 -27.78 -22.52 21.59
C PRO A 430 -29.01 -23.17 20.92
N ASP A 431 -29.78 -23.93 21.70
CA ASP A 431 -31.00 -24.65 21.26
C ASP A 431 -32.20 -23.71 21.03
N THR A 432 -32.11 -22.48 21.52
CA THR A 432 -33.14 -21.46 21.35
C THR A 432 -32.49 -20.12 21.12
N VAL A 433 -32.93 -19.45 20.07
CA VAL A 433 -32.58 -18.07 19.76
C VAL A 433 -33.85 -17.26 19.57
N GLN A 434 -33.74 -15.95 19.56
CA GLN A 434 -34.81 -15.11 19.04
C GLN A 434 -34.65 -14.94 17.52
N SER A 435 -35.70 -14.53 16.81
CA SER A 435 -35.63 -14.20 15.37
C SER A 435 -34.47 -13.27 15.07
N ASN A 436 -33.72 -13.55 14.00
CA ASN A 436 -32.45 -12.92 13.63
C ASN A 436 -31.37 -13.06 14.72
N GLY A 437 -31.47 -14.10 15.54
CA GLY A 437 -30.44 -14.56 16.45
C GLY A 437 -29.52 -15.54 15.77
N THR A 438 -28.35 -15.74 16.37
CA THR A 438 -27.28 -16.54 15.78
C THR A 438 -27.07 -17.79 16.61
N VAL A 439 -26.92 -18.92 15.94
CA VAL A 439 -26.32 -20.12 16.52
C VAL A 439 -24.87 -20.22 16.06
N THR A 440 -23.99 -20.68 16.92
CA THR A 440 -22.64 -21.06 16.54
C THR A 440 -22.68 -22.49 16.05
N VAL A 441 -22.26 -22.69 14.80
CA VAL A 441 -22.01 -24.02 14.24
C VAL A 441 -20.52 -24.27 14.34
N SER A 442 -20.15 -25.33 15.06
CA SER A 442 -18.77 -25.77 15.21
C SER A 442 -18.62 -27.20 14.74
N ALA A 443 -17.55 -27.51 14.04
CA ALA A 443 -17.21 -28.86 13.65
C ALA A 443 -15.70 -29.02 13.51
N LYS A 444 -15.21 -30.23 13.76
CA LYS A 444 -13.92 -30.67 13.26
C LYS A 444 -14.08 -31.07 11.80
N VAL A 445 -13.55 -30.24 10.91
CA VAL A 445 -13.53 -30.44 9.46
C VAL A 445 -12.24 -31.16 9.10
N THR A 446 -12.34 -32.29 8.39
CA THR A 446 -11.20 -33.12 7.98
C THR A 446 -11.19 -33.25 6.46
N ASN A 447 -10.05 -33.00 5.82
CA ASN A 447 -9.88 -33.32 4.41
C ASN A 447 -9.62 -34.82 4.26
N VAL A 448 -10.57 -35.56 3.69
CA VAL A 448 -10.48 -37.00 3.39
C VAL A 448 -10.22 -37.29 1.91
N GLY A 449 -10.01 -36.23 1.12
CA GLY A 449 -9.63 -36.29 -0.27
C GLY A 449 -8.13 -36.53 -0.48
N LYS A 450 -7.72 -36.53 -1.75
CA LYS A 450 -6.31 -36.70 -2.16
C LYS A 450 -5.60 -35.39 -2.51
N GLY A 451 -6.35 -34.31 -2.70
CA GLY A 451 -5.82 -32.96 -2.95
C GLY A 451 -6.21 -31.99 -1.85
N LEU A 452 -5.70 -30.75 -1.94
CA LEU A 452 -6.06 -29.62 -1.10
C LEU A 452 -7.58 -29.42 -1.11
N ALA A 453 -8.15 -29.16 0.06
CA ALA A 453 -9.54 -28.74 0.21
C ALA A 453 -9.57 -27.42 0.98
N THR A 454 -10.50 -26.52 0.67
CA THR A 454 -10.84 -25.45 1.62
C THR A 454 -11.95 -25.92 2.53
N ALA A 455 -11.82 -25.66 3.82
CA ALA A 455 -12.87 -25.97 4.78
C ALA A 455 -14.12 -25.16 4.45
N SER A 456 -15.27 -25.83 4.43
CA SER A 456 -16.59 -25.21 4.31
C SER A 456 -17.60 -26.04 5.10
N MET A 457 -18.72 -25.46 5.53
CA MET A 457 -19.81 -26.20 6.19
C MET A 457 -21.13 -25.82 5.53
N CYS A 458 -21.74 -26.76 4.81
CA CYS A 458 -23.09 -26.59 4.27
C CYS A 458 -24.13 -27.09 5.28
N VAL A 459 -24.74 -26.17 6.02
CA VAL A 459 -25.80 -26.46 6.97
C VAL A 459 -27.14 -26.38 6.24
N LYS A 460 -27.91 -27.48 6.23
CA LYS A 460 -29.29 -27.48 5.75
C LYS A 460 -30.21 -26.95 6.83
N ASP A 461 -30.79 -25.78 6.61
CA ASP A 461 -31.83 -25.20 7.44
C ASP A 461 -33.21 -25.51 6.84
N ASN A 462 -33.96 -26.44 7.47
CA ASN A 462 -35.25 -26.92 6.95
C ASN A 462 -35.18 -27.37 5.48
N GLY A 463 -34.04 -27.92 5.06
CA GLY A 463 -33.78 -28.39 3.71
C GLY A 463 -33.13 -27.36 2.77
N THR A 464 -32.99 -26.10 3.18
CA THR A 464 -32.31 -25.04 2.40
C THR A 464 -30.83 -24.96 2.79
N ASP A 465 -29.94 -24.96 1.80
CA ASP A 465 -28.49 -24.92 2.04
C ASP A 465 -28.02 -23.54 2.53
N ARG A 466 -27.20 -23.54 3.58
CA ARG A 466 -26.56 -22.35 4.18
C ARG A 466 -25.07 -22.63 4.35
N TRP A 467 -24.24 -21.92 3.59
CA TRP A 467 -22.78 -22.14 3.60
C TRP A 467 -22.09 -21.26 4.63
N LEU A 468 -21.20 -21.87 5.42
CA LEU A 468 -20.24 -21.20 6.28
C LEU A 468 -18.84 -21.49 5.71
N TYR A 469 -18.05 -20.45 5.45
CA TYR A 469 -16.83 -20.58 4.64
C TYR A 469 -15.64 -19.78 5.14
N GLU A 470 -15.89 -18.68 5.83
CA GLU A 470 -14.86 -17.89 6.50
C GLU A 470 -14.89 -18.18 7.99
N PHE A 471 -13.73 -18.41 8.57
CA PHE A 471 -13.54 -18.81 9.96
C PHE A 471 -12.46 -17.95 10.61
N GLY A 472 -12.60 -17.67 11.90
CA GLY A 472 -11.61 -16.91 12.66
C GLY A 472 -12.25 -15.94 13.63
N LYS A 473 -11.47 -14.94 14.04
CA LYS A 473 -11.94 -13.84 14.89
C LYS A 473 -12.82 -12.89 14.09
N SER A 474 -13.77 -12.26 14.76
CA SER A 474 -14.67 -11.29 14.12
C SER A 474 -13.89 -10.14 13.48
N GLY A 475 -14.14 -9.89 12.19
CA GLY A 475 -13.43 -8.90 11.38
C GLY A 475 -12.10 -9.39 10.79
N LYS A 476 -11.71 -10.64 11.05
CA LYS A 476 -10.48 -11.28 10.57
C LYS A 476 -10.73 -12.70 10.06
N GLU A 477 -11.98 -13.04 9.75
CA GLU A 477 -12.38 -14.35 9.24
C GLU A 477 -11.72 -14.63 7.89
N ARG A 478 -11.27 -15.86 7.66
CA ARG A 478 -10.60 -16.26 6.41
C ARG A 478 -11.04 -17.65 5.95
N VAL A 479 -10.80 -17.92 4.69
CA VAL A 479 -10.85 -19.28 4.15
C VAL A 479 -9.66 -20.08 4.68
N VAL A 480 -9.92 -21.32 5.11
CA VAL A 480 -8.90 -22.22 5.66
C VAL A 480 -8.64 -23.35 4.67
N GLY A 481 -7.41 -23.46 4.18
CA GLY A 481 -6.95 -24.60 3.38
C GLY A 481 -6.54 -25.78 4.27
N LEU A 482 -6.83 -27.00 3.84
CA LEU A 482 -6.48 -28.26 4.51
C LEU A 482 -5.84 -29.21 3.51
N ASN A 483 -4.60 -29.63 3.76
CA ASN A 483 -3.96 -30.69 2.98
C ASN A 483 -4.63 -32.05 3.24
N PRO A 484 -4.41 -33.06 2.38
CA PRO A 484 -4.94 -34.41 2.60
C PRO A 484 -4.64 -34.95 4.00
N GLY A 485 -5.69 -35.37 4.72
CA GLY A 485 -5.60 -35.88 6.08
C GLY A 485 -5.56 -34.82 7.19
N GLU A 486 -5.39 -33.53 6.86
CA GLU A 486 -5.44 -32.46 7.86
C GLU A 486 -6.86 -32.25 8.39
N SER A 487 -6.93 -31.75 9.63
CA SER A 487 -8.21 -31.37 10.25
C SER A 487 -8.07 -30.06 11.01
N ALA A 488 -9.13 -29.26 11.00
CA ALA A 488 -9.26 -28.06 11.81
C ALA A 488 -10.61 -28.04 12.53
N THR A 489 -10.62 -27.61 13.79
CA THR A 489 -11.87 -27.31 14.50
C THR A 489 -12.26 -25.88 14.21
N LEU A 490 -13.35 -25.70 13.49
CA LEU A 490 -13.77 -24.41 12.95
C LEU A 490 -15.16 -24.09 13.47
N SER A 491 -15.41 -22.82 13.71
CA SER A 491 -16.70 -22.33 14.18
C SER A 491 -17.10 -21.09 13.42
N ALA A 492 -18.37 -21.02 13.03
CA ALA A 492 -18.92 -19.84 12.37
C ALA A 492 -20.36 -19.56 12.84
N PRO A 493 -20.76 -18.28 12.87
CA PRO A 493 -22.13 -17.89 13.18
C PRO A 493 -23.10 -18.22 12.03
N LEU A 494 -24.27 -18.79 12.35
CA LEU A 494 -25.41 -18.94 11.46
C LEU A 494 -26.62 -18.19 12.02
N THR A 495 -27.09 -17.16 11.30
CA THR A 495 -28.26 -16.36 11.69
C THR A 495 -29.56 -16.99 11.20
N LEU A 496 -30.54 -17.15 12.11
CA LEU A 496 -31.85 -17.75 11.85
C LEU A 496 -32.97 -16.70 12.04
N SER A 497 -33.86 -16.55 11.06
CA SER A 497 -34.85 -15.46 11.02
C SER A 497 -36.31 -15.92 11.04
N ALA A 498 -36.65 -17.08 10.48
CA ALA A 498 -38.04 -17.56 10.47
C ALA A 498 -38.46 -18.04 11.87
N LEU A 499 -39.71 -17.79 12.26
CA LEU A 499 -40.21 -18.21 13.56
C LEU A 499 -40.53 -19.70 13.60
N GLY A 500 -40.36 -20.29 14.78
CA GLY A 500 -40.71 -21.68 15.05
C GLY A 500 -39.49 -22.58 15.02
N THR A 501 -39.71 -23.84 14.64
CA THR A 501 -38.71 -24.89 14.78
C THR A 501 -37.85 -25.00 13.51
N HIS A 502 -36.55 -24.80 13.66
CA HIS A 502 -35.55 -25.02 12.61
C HIS A 502 -34.85 -26.35 12.83
N THR A 503 -34.87 -27.20 11.81
CA THR A 503 -34.07 -28.43 11.79
C THR A 503 -32.80 -28.15 11.01
N LEU A 504 -31.70 -27.94 11.73
CA LEU A 504 -30.38 -27.69 11.19
C LEU A 504 -29.64 -29.02 11.02
N LYS A 505 -29.18 -29.32 9.82
CA LYS A 505 -28.42 -30.53 9.52
C LYS A 505 -27.07 -30.21 8.89
N LEU A 506 -25.99 -30.70 9.51
CA LEU A 506 -24.64 -30.70 8.95
C LEU A 506 -24.16 -32.15 8.90
N ASP A 507 -23.90 -32.65 7.70
CA ASP A 507 -23.66 -34.08 7.46
C ASP A 507 -24.76 -34.97 8.09
N SER A 508 -24.41 -35.90 8.97
CA SER A 508 -25.31 -36.80 9.68
C SER A 508 -25.89 -36.18 10.95
N TYR A 509 -25.28 -35.11 11.47
CA TYR A 509 -25.73 -34.43 12.69
C TYR A 509 -26.95 -33.57 12.41
N THR A 510 -27.99 -33.74 13.23
CA THR A 510 -29.23 -32.97 13.15
C THR A 510 -29.53 -32.34 14.50
N LYS A 511 -29.80 -31.03 14.51
CA LYS A 511 -30.19 -30.29 15.70
C LYS A 511 -31.44 -29.48 15.42
N THR A 512 -32.36 -29.55 16.38
CA THR A 512 -33.51 -28.66 16.40
C THR A 512 -33.18 -27.41 17.19
N VAL A 513 -33.38 -26.25 16.57
CA VAL A 513 -33.25 -24.94 17.19
C VAL A 513 -34.61 -24.26 17.14
N ASN A 514 -35.11 -23.81 18.29
CA ASN A 514 -36.35 -23.05 18.35
C ASN A 514 -36.03 -21.55 18.20
N VAL A 515 -36.56 -20.91 17.16
CA VAL A 515 -36.44 -19.46 17.01
C VAL A 515 -37.74 -18.77 17.42
N THR A 516 -37.60 -18.01 18.50
CA THR A 516 -38.68 -17.38 19.24
C THR A 516 -38.90 -15.94 18.78
N PHE A 517 -40.07 -15.41 19.10
CA PHE A 517 -40.42 -14.03 18.80
C PHE A 517 -39.39 -13.04 19.41
N ARG A 518 -38.90 -12.13 18.57
CA ARG A 518 -38.10 -10.98 18.98
C ARG A 518 -38.96 -9.73 18.87
N LYS A 519 -39.13 -9.01 19.99
CA LYS A 519 -39.70 -7.65 19.98
C LYS A 519 -38.87 -6.73 19.09
N ALA A 520 -39.43 -5.59 18.67
CA ALA A 520 -38.69 -4.64 17.84
C ALA A 520 -37.32 -4.34 18.46
N THR A 521 -36.26 -4.65 17.71
CA THR A 521 -34.86 -4.60 18.16
C THR A 521 -34.04 -4.07 16.99
N TYR A 522 -33.11 -3.17 17.25
CA TYR A 522 -32.44 -2.43 16.20
C TYR A 522 -30.93 -2.70 16.20
N THR A 523 -30.40 -3.01 15.02
CA THR A 523 -28.96 -3.07 14.77
C THR A 523 -28.56 -2.00 13.78
N TYR A 524 -27.33 -1.54 13.94
CA TYR A 524 -26.76 -0.46 13.17
C TYR A 524 -25.51 -0.99 12.46
N SER A 525 -25.50 -0.92 11.14
CA SER A 525 -24.42 -1.44 10.30
C SER A 525 -24.09 -0.46 9.18
N ASN A 526 -23.08 -0.80 8.36
CA ASN A 526 -22.70 0.02 7.21
C ASN A 526 -22.48 1.49 7.58
N LEU A 527 -21.74 1.70 8.69
CA LEU A 527 -21.30 3.02 9.10
C LEU A 527 -20.35 3.53 8.03
N ARG A 528 -20.72 4.65 7.42
CA ARG A 528 -19.92 5.36 6.44
C ARG A 528 -19.61 6.72 7.05
N LEU A 529 -18.40 7.23 6.90
CA LEU A 529 -18.03 8.63 7.21
C LEU A 529 -17.60 9.42 5.96
N GLN A 530 -17.93 10.71 5.91
CA GLN A 530 -17.48 11.64 4.86
C GLN A 530 -17.27 13.03 5.45
N LEU A 531 -16.20 13.73 5.05
CA LEU A 531 -16.03 15.15 5.30
C LEU A 531 -16.65 15.94 4.15
N GLY A 532 -17.43 16.98 4.45
CA GLY A 532 -18.04 17.81 3.43
C GLY A 532 -19.19 17.14 2.66
N GLY A 533 -19.87 17.94 1.83
CA GLY A 533 -21.15 17.55 1.20
C GLY A 533 -21.03 17.04 -0.24
N GLY A 534 -19.81 16.91 -0.76
CA GLY A 534 -19.53 16.49 -2.13
C GLY A 534 -19.86 15.03 -2.45
N THR A 535 -19.46 14.57 -3.64
CA THR A 535 -19.56 13.15 -4.02
C THR A 535 -18.42 12.30 -3.46
N VAL A 536 -17.33 12.94 -3.02
CA VAL A 536 -16.19 12.35 -2.31
C VAL A 536 -15.93 13.17 -1.05
N SER A 537 -15.19 12.58 -0.10
CA SER A 537 -14.76 13.29 1.11
C SER A 537 -13.91 14.52 0.75
N GLU A 538 -14.24 15.67 1.32
CA GLU A 538 -13.54 16.96 1.19
C GLU A 538 -12.65 17.15 2.43
N PRO A 539 -11.33 16.87 2.36
CA PRO A 539 -10.46 16.86 3.55
C PRO A 539 -10.39 18.21 4.28
N THR A 540 -10.64 19.30 3.56
CA THR A 540 -10.63 20.66 4.10
C THR A 540 -11.92 21.03 4.85
N SER A 541 -12.94 20.16 4.83
CA SER A 541 -14.20 20.37 5.53
C SER A 541 -14.09 20.00 7.01
N ASP A 542 -14.83 20.73 7.84
CA ASP A 542 -15.03 20.41 9.25
C ASP A 542 -16.40 19.78 9.53
N VAL A 543 -17.18 19.46 8.50
CA VAL A 543 -18.48 18.82 8.66
C VAL A 543 -18.35 17.33 8.39
N ILE A 544 -18.50 16.54 9.45
CA ILE A 544 -18.57 15.08 9.41
C ILE A 544 -20.01 14.68 9.08
N TYR A 545 -20.22 14.16 7.89
CA TYR A 545 -21.43 13.44 7.54
C TYR A 545 -21.31 11.98 7.99
N THR A 546 -22.42 11.44 8.49
CA THR A 546 -22.49 10.08 9.01
C THR A 546 -23.75 9.39 8.50
N LYS A 547 -23.60 8.24 7.83
CA LYS A 547 -24.69 7.35 7.41
C LYS A 547 -24.54 6.02 8.13
N ALA A 548 -25.66 5.49 8.60
CA ALA A 548 -25.71 4.13 9.11
C ALA A 548 -27.03 3.49 8.70
N ASP A 549 -26.97 2.21 8.39
CA ASP A 549 -28.17 1.42 8.12
C ASP A 549 -28.72 0.91 9.44
N VAL A 550 -29.96 1.30 9.74
CA VAL A 550 -30.71 0.84 10.91
C VAL A 550 -31.67 -0.24 10.44
N GLN A 551 -31.47 -1.45 10.95
CA GLN A 551 -32.34 -2.58 10.66
C GLN A 551 -33.17 -2.95 11.88
N ASN A 552 -34.48 -3.11 11.70
CA ASN A 552 -35.33 -3.75 12.71
C ASN A 552 -35.24 -5.28 12.55
N ILE A 553 -34.42 -5.91 13.39
CA ILE A 553 -34.24 -7.37 13.41
C ILE A 553 -35.32 -8.07 14.27
N GLY A 554 -36.32 -7.34 14.77
CA GLY A 554 -37.50 -7.88 15.43
C GLY A 554 -38.55 -8.42 14.46
N ASN A 555 -39.61 -9.00 15.02
CA ASN A 555 -40.76 -9.54 14.27
C ASN A 555 -41.97 -8.60 14.25
N GLU A 556 -41.88 -7.44 14.88
CA GLU A 556 -42.93 -6.42 14.93
C GLU A 556 -42.39 -5.06 14.50
N ASP A 557 -43.30 -4.20 14.06
CA ASP A 557 -43.01 -2.82 13.73
C ASP A 557 -42.62 -2.05 15.01
N GLY A 558 -41.73 -1.07 14.86
CA GLY A 558 -41.38 -0.19 15.97
C GLY A 558 -40.66 1.07 15.51
N THR A 559 -40.16 1.85 16.46
CA THR A 559 -39.39 3.07 16.18
C THR A 559 -38.00 2.96 16.78
N ALA A 560 -36.98 2.93 15.92
CA ALA A 560 -35.58 2.99 16.33
C ALA A 560 -35.21 4.43 16.69
N GLU A 561 -34.46 4.61 17.78
CA GLU A 561 -33.80 5.87 18.10
C GLU A 561 -32.31 5.74 17.75
N ALA A 562 -31.96 6.16 16.55
CA ALA A 562 -30.57 6.19 16.10
C ALA A 562 -29.84 7.35 16.77
N VAL A 563 -28.91 7.05 17.67
CA VAL A 563 -28.11 8.07 18.37
C VAL A 563 -26.74 8.18 17.70
N LEU A 564 -26.34 9.38 17.30
CA LEU A 564 -24.98 9.67 16.87
C LEU A 564 -24.09 9.89 18.11
N TYR A 565 -23.00 9.14 18.17
CA TYR A 565 -21.93 9.31 19.16
C TYR A 565 -20.68 9.86 18.48
N ILE A 566 -20.10 10.89 19.09
CA ILE A 566 -18.79 11.45 18.73
C ILE A 566 -17.89 11.36 19.97
N ASN A 567 -16.73 10.73 19.85
CA ASN A 567 -15.80 10.45 20.96
C ASN A 567 -16.50 9.80 22.17
N GLY A 568 -17.45 8.90 21.89
CA GLY A 568 -18.27 8.20 22.87
C GLY A 568 -19.39 9.04 23.52
N ALA A 569 -19.52 10.33 23.21
CA ALA A 569 -20.59 11.19 23.72
C ALA A 569 -21.77 11.24 22.74
N ALA A 570 -22.99 11.07 23.25
CA ALA A 570 -24.21 11.23 22.44
C ALA A 570 -24.41 12.69 22.05
N VAL A 571 -24.48 12.98 20.75
CA VAL A 571 -24.58 14.35 20.22
C VAL A 571 -26.00 14.68 19.76
N THR A 572 -26.63 13.77 19.02
CA THR A 572 -27.99 13.94 18.49
C THR A 572 -28.62 12.58 18.22
N SER A 573 -29.91 12.55 17.94
CA SER A 573 -30.61 11.31 17.60
C SER A 573 -31.72 11.54 16.59
N GLN A 574 -31.96 10.54 15.73
CA GLN A 574 -33.09 10.49 14.81
C GLN A 574 -33.99 9.30 15.15
N LYS A 575 -35.31 9.55 15.21
CA LYS A 575 -36.32 8.50 15.33
C LYS A 575 -36.77 8.03 13.95
N THR A 576 -36.72 6.72 13.73
CA THR A 576 -37.10 6.11 12.44
C THR A 576 -38.05 4.95 12.70
N ALA A 577 -39.30 5.09 12.24
CA ALA A 577 -40.26 3.99 12.26
C ALA A 577 -39.85 2.93 11.23
N LEU A 578 -39.78 1.67 11.64
CA LEU A 578 -39.34 0.54 10.82
C LEU A 578 -40.31 -0.62 11.00
N LYS A 579 -40.77 -1.19 9.88
CA LYS A 579 -41.46 -2.48 9.88
C LYS A 579 -40.51 -3.60 10.28
N ALA A 580 -41.06 -4.74 10.70
CA ALA A 580 -40.25 -5.94 10.94
C ALA A 580 -39.40 -6.30 9.70
N GLY A 581 -38.09 -6.50 9.89
CA GLY A 581 -37.13 -6.79 8.82
C GLY A 581 -36.74 -5.59 7.94
N GLU A 582 -37.37 -4.42 8.09
CA GLU A 582 -37.06 -3.23 7.31
C GLU A 582 -35.70 -2.65 7.73
N THR A 583 -34.90 -2.28 6.73
CA THR A 583 -33.68 -1.49 6.89
C THR A 583 -33.91 -0.10 6.31
N ARG A 584 -33.51 0.95 7.04
CA ARG A 584 -33.43 2.31 6.51
C ARG A 584 -32.10 2.94 6.90
N THR A 585 -31.56 3.74 5.98
CA THR A 585 -30.41 4.58 6.28
C THR A 585 -30.86 5.79 7.09
N VAL A 586 -30.14 6.09 8.17
CA VAL A 586 -30.22 7.37 8.88
C VAL A 586 -28.98 8.19 8.57
N GLU A 587 -29.15 9.51 8.57
CA GLU A 587 -28.09 10.45 8.20
C GLU A 587 -27.94 11.51 9.28
N PHE A 588 -26.69 11.83 9.61
CA PHE A 588 -26.35 12.90 10.53
C PHE A 588 -25.28 13.78 9.90
N ALA A 589 -25.22 15.02 10.35
CA ALA A 589 -24.15 15.95 10.03
C ALA A 589 -23.70 16.62 11.33
N TYR A 590 -22.40 16.58 11.59
CA TYR A 590 -21.78 17.13 12.78
C TYR A 590 -20.64 18.05 12.37
N LYS A 591 -20.72 19.34 12.74
CA LYS A 591 -19.62 20.27 12.54
C LYS A 591 -18.62 20.13 13.68
N ALA A 592 -17.44 19.65 13.37
CA ALA A 592 -16.34 19.49 14.30
C ALA A 592 -15.92 20.86 14.88
N PRO A 593 -15.78 21.00 16.20
CA PRO A 593 -15.45 22.28 16.83
C PRO A 593 -13.96 22.65 16.75
N ALA A 594 -13.10 21.71 16.34
CA ALA A 594 -11.66 21.88 16.15
C ALA A 594 -11.11 20.76 15.25
N GLY A 595 -9.90 20.91 14.71
CA GLY A 595 -9.21 19.77 14.10
C GLY A 595 -8.82 18.70 15.12
N GLY A 596 -8.59 17.50 14.63
CA GLY A 596 -8.26 16.32 15.42
C GLY A 596 -8.95 15.06 14.91
N SER A 597 -8.72 13.96 15.62
CA SER A 597 -9.31 12.66 15.32
C SER A 597 -10.67 12.50 16.05
N TYR A 598 -11.69 12.06 15.32
CA TYR A 598 -13.05 11.88 15.81
C TYR A 598 -13.49 10.44 15.67
N ALA A 599 -13.75 9.77 16.81
CA ALA A 599 -14.37 8.46 16.85
C ALA A 599 -15.90 8.59 16.71
N VAL A 600 -16.45 8.03 15.64
CA VAL A 600 -17.85 8.16 15.24
C VAL A 600 -18.56 6.81 15.32
N LYS A 601 -19.77 6.82 15.89
CA LYS A 601 -20.61 5.62 15.99
C LYS A 601 -22.09 6.00 15.91
N VAL A 602 -22.92 5.15 15.33
CA VAL A 602 -24.39 5.31 15.35
C VAL A 602 -25.02 4.11 16.04
N GLY A 603 -25.81 4.36 17.10
CA GLY A 603 -26.46 3.30 17.86
C GLY A 603 -25.46 2.28 18.39
N ASN A 604 -25.57 1.03 17.93
CA ASN A 604 -24.65 -0.06 18.29
C ASN A 604 -23.68 -0.46 17.17
N SER A 605 -23.47 0.39 16.16
CA SER A 605 -22.53 0.10 15.06
C SER A 605 -21.10 -0.10 15.56
N ALA A 606 -20.27 -0.74 14.73
CA ALA A 606 -18.82 -0.59 14.87
C ALA A 606 -18.45 0.89 14.81
N GLU A 607 -17.45 1.29 15.58
CA GLU A 607 -16.91 2.65 15.60
C GLU A 607 -15.95 2.82 14.41
N LYS A 608 -15.98 3.98 13.78
CA LYS A 608 -15.00 4.41 12.77
C LYS A 608 -14.37 5.72 13.21
N THR A 609 -13.14 5.97 12.79
CA THR A 609 -12.44 7.23 13.08
C THR A 609 -12.43 8.08 11.83
N VAL A 610 -12.45 9.41 11.98
CA VAL A 610 -12.23 10.37 10.88
C VAL A 610 -11.37 11.53 11.40
N ALA A 611 -10.38 11.97 10.62
CA ALA A 611 -9.54 13.12 10.96
C ALA A 611 -10.10 14.43 10.37
N VAL A 612 -10.22 15.48 11.18
CA VAL A 612 -10.55 16.83 10.72
C VAL A 612 -9.32 17.71 10.83
N LEU A 613 -9.03 18.49 9.79
CA LEU A 613 -7.85 19.37 9.75
C LEU A 613 -8.08 20.62 10.59
N GLY A 614 -7.05 21.10 11.31
CA GLY A 614 -7.26 22.18 12.28
C GLY A 614 -6.19 23.23 12.46
N SER A 615 -5.02 23.09 11.86
CA SER A 615 -3.95 24.07 12.04
C SER A 615 -3.71 24.92 10.80
N MET A 616 -3.25 26.15 11.04
CA MET A 616 -2.49 26.92 10.06
C MET A 616 -1.05 27.02 10.54
N GLN A 617 -0.11 27.20 9.62
CA GLN A 617 1.31 27.24 9.95
C GLN A 617 2.11 28.15 9.03
N GLY A 618 3.34 28.46 9.44
CA GLY A 618 4.32 29.04 8.53
C GLY A 618 4.66 28.05 7.41
N THR A 619 4.69 28.52 6.17
CA THR A 619 4.99 27.68 4.99
C THR A 619 6.06 28.40 4.18
N PRO A 620 7.36 28.20 4.47
CA PRO A 620 8.43 28.93 3.78
C PRO A 620 8.32 28.78 2.27
N ILE A 621 8.46 29.91 1.55
CA ILE A 621 8.30 29.98 0.10
C ILE A 621 9.62 30.30 -0.56
N VAL A 622 10.07 29.44 -1.47
CA VAL A 622 11.21 29.67 -2.35
C VAL A 622 10.72 30.40 -3.60
N LYS A 623 11.23 31.61 -3.84
CA LYS A 623 10.80 32.43 -4.98
C LYS A 623 11.31 31.90 -6.31
N ASP A 624 10.41 31.85 -7.28
CA ASP A 624 10.73 31.44 -8.65
C ASP A 624 11.52 32.52 -9.41
N LYS A 625 12.76 32.17 -9.76
CA LYS A 625 13.67 33.04 -10.49
C LYS A 625 13.48 33.02 -12.01
N SER A 626 12.64 32.13 -12.53
CA SER A 626 12.30 32.13 -13.95
C SER A 626 11.52 33.40 -14.33
N GLY A 627 10.78 33.96 -13.37
CA GLY A 627 9.88 35.10 -13.53
C GLY A 627 8.46 34.71 -13.97
N LYS A 628 8.08 33.44 -13.83
CA LYS A 628 6.75 32.92 -14.23
C LYS A 628 5.78 32.77 -13.04
N GLY A 629 6.26 33.00 -11.82
CA GLY A 629 5.43 33.04 -10.60
C GLY A 629 5.25 31.67 -9.95
N ASN A 630 6.15 30.74 -10.28
CA ASN A 630 6.05 29.33 -9.97
C ASN A 630 6.81 28.98 -8.70
N ASP A 631 6.49 29.72 -7.64
CA ASP A 631 7.13 29.64 -6.33
C ASP A 631 7.00 28.23 -5.72
N GLY A 632 8.04 27.77 -5.04
CA GLY A 632 8.02 26.49 -4.32
C GLY A 632 7.67 26.68 -2.84
N ILE A 633 6.86 25.79 -2.29
CA ILE A 633 6.54 25.70 -0.87
C ILE A 633 7.43 24.61 -0.26
N ILE A 634 8.21 24.97 0.76
CA ILE A 634 8.95 24.01 1.56
C ILE A 634 7.97 23.34 2.53
N ARG A 635 7.89 22.01 2.45
CA ARG A 635 7.06 21.16 3.29
C ARG A 635 7.96 20.36 4.24
N GLY A 636 7.41 19.98 5.40
CA GLY A 636 8.20 19.38 6.49
C GLY A 636 9.11 20.40 7.19
N ASN A 637 10.22 19.92 7.73
CA ASN A 637 11.23 20.70 8.44
C ASN A 637 12.67 20.50 7.91
N PRO A 638 12.92 20.55 6.58
CA PRO A 638 14.25 20.31 6.03
C PRO A 638 15.22 21.41 6.43
N THR A 639 16.51 21.07 6.61
CA THR A 639 17.55 22.04 6.98
C THR A 639 18.34 22.55 5.78
N LEU A 640 18.96 23.73 5.89
CA LEU A 640 19.83 24.23 4.83
C LEU A 640 21.17 23.50 4.80
N VAL A 641 21.65 23.19 3.60
CA VAL A 641 23.00 22.67 3.38
C VAL A 641 23.75 23.53 2.38
N LYS A 642 25.05 23.72 2.60
CA LYS A 642 25.91 24.50 1.70
C LYS A 642 26.76 23.58 0.84
N TYR A 643 26.86 23.89 -0.45
CA TYR A 643 27.70 23.16 -1.39
C TYR A 643 28.37 24.10 -2.40
N ASN A 644 29.30 23.58 -3.22
CA ASN A 644 30.07 24.40 -4.17
C ASN A 644 29.19 25.09 -5.23
N GLY A 645 27.94 24.64 -5.43
CA GLY A 645 26.97 25.25 -6.33
C GLY A 645 25.97 26.21 -5.67
N GLY A 646 26.04 26.42 -4.36
CA GLY A 646 25.14 27.33 -3.62
C GLY A 646 24.57 26.70 -2.35
N TRP A 647 23.25 26.78 -2.23
CA TRP A 647 22.49 26.29 -1.08
C TRP A 647 21.49 25.21 -1.51
N GLY A 648 21.33 24.21 -0.65
CA GLY A 648 20.42 23.09 -0.78
C GLY A 648 19.51 22.93 0.45
N LEU A 649 18.55 22.03 0.35
CA LEU A 649 17.73 21.51 1.45
C LEU A 649 18.14 20.06 1.71
N SER A 650 18.35 19.72 2.98
CA SER A 650 18.55 18.34 3.44
C SER A 650 17.20 17.77 3.84
N LEU A 651 16.76 16.73 3.13
CA LEU A 651 15.45 16.11 3.28
C LEU A 651 15.57 14.82 4.11
N ASP A 652 14.65 14.63 5.04
CA ASP A 652 14.60 13.47 5.94
C ASP A 652 14.17 12.16 5.26
N GLY A 653 13.65 12.24 4.04
CA GLY A 653 13.13 11.11 3.29
C GLY A 653 11.76 10.63 3.74
N VAL A 654 11.08 11.36 4.63
CA VAL A 654 9.79 11.00 5.21
C VAL A 654 8.75 12.08 4.95
N ASP A 655 8.95 13.26 5.53
CA ASP A 655 7.97 14.36 5.52
C ASP A 655 8.46 15.58 4.70
N ASP A 656 9.76 15.66 4.43
CA ASP A 656 10.39 16.83 3.80
C ASP A 656 10.34 16.78 2.27
N TYR A 657 9.78 17.82 1.65
CA TYR A 657 9.77 17.97 0.19
C TYR A 657 9.52 19.42 -0.25
N VAL A 658 9.64 19.68 -1.55
CA VAL A 658 9.25 20.96 -2.15
C VAL A 658 8.07 20.76 -3.09
N GLU A 659 6.98 21.46 -2.81
CA GLU A 659 5.77 21.50 -3.63
C GLU A 659 5.78 22.75 -4.51
N ILE A 660 5.48 22.60 -5.81
CA ILE A 660 5.30 23.69 -6.75
C ILE A 660 3.83 23.64 -7.23
N PRO A 661 2.95 24.50 -6.67
CA PRO A 661 1.54 24.52 -7.04
C PRO A 661 1.32 24.77 -8.54
N ASP A 662 0.31 24.14 -9.13
CA ASP A 662 0.04 24.31 -10.56
C ASP A 662 -0.62 25.67 -10.87
N ASN A 663 0.19 26.62 -11.35
CA ASN A 663 -0.27 27.89 -11.88
C ASN A 663 -0.77 27.81 -13.34
N LYS A 664 -0.94 26.60 -13.89
CA LYS A 664 -1.42 26.32 -15.26
C LYS A 664 -0.53 26.86 -16.38
N ASN A 665 0.75 27.12 -16.09
CA ASN A 665 1.70 27.72 -17.02
C ASN A 665 2.89 26.78 -17.38
N TYR A 666 2.88 25.54 -16.89
CA TYR A 666 3.83 24.49 -17.25
C TYR A 666 3.22 23.51 -18.26
N VAL A 667 2.68 24.05 -19.35
CA VAL A 667 2.08 23.25 -20.44
C VAL A 667 3.20 22.82 -21.39
N VAL A 668 3.31 21.51 -21.60
CA VAL A 668 4.27 20.85 -22.47
C VAL A 668 3.54 20.35 -23.71
N ASP A 669 3.93 20.86 -24.88
CA ASP A 669 3.35 20.49 -26.17
C ASP A 669 4.18 19.38 -26.84
N ASN A 670 5.45 19.66 -27.12
CA ASN A 670 6.31 18.76 -27.89
C ASN A 670 7.54 18.24 -27.14
N GLY A 671 8.01 18.96 -26.11
CA GLY A 671 9.21 18.55 -25.39
C GLY A 671 9.41 19.28 -24.06
N VAL A 672 10.27 18.72 -23.22
CA VAL A 672 10.47 19.13 -21.83
C VAL A 672 11.90 18.84 -21.40
N THR A 673 12.43 19.63 -20.46
CA THR A 673 13.66 19.31 -19.73
C THR A 673 13.49 19.57 -18.25
N GLY A 674 13.72 18.54 -17.42
CA GLY A 674 13.85 18.66 -15.97
C GLY A 674 15.31 18.63 -15.55
N MET A 675 15.70 19.48 -14.60
CA MET A 675 17.04 19.50 -14.03
C MET A 675 16.99 19.62 -12.51
N VAL A 676 17.76 18.79 -11.80
CA VAL A 676 17.87 18.83 -10.34
C VAL A 676 19.33 18.61 -9.94
N TRP A 677 19.83 19.45 -9.03
CA TRP A 677 21.09 19.18 -8.36
C TRP A 677 20.79 18.39 -7.10
N ALA A 678 21.40 17.23 -6.92
CA ALA A 678 21.15 16.43 -5.73
C ALA A 678 22.43 15.75 -5.24
N ASN A 679 22.47 15.49 -3.93
CA ASN A 679 23.46 14.66 -3.27
C ASN A 679 22.73 13.48 -2.62
N ILE A 680 22.91 12.31 -3.20
CA ILE A 680 22.27 11.07 -2.76
C ILE A 680 23.24 10.33 -1.84
N ASP A 681 22.82 10.07 -0.60
CA ASP A 681 23.68 9.48 0.44
C ASP A 681 23.72 7.95 0.39
N ARG A 682 22.62 7.30 0.01
CA ARG A 682 22.47 5.85 -0.14
C ARG A 682 21.47 5.47 -1.23
N LEU A 683 21.54 4.21 -1.65
CA LEU A 683 20.55 3.58 -2.52
C LEU A 683 19.58 2.73 -1.70
N ALA A 684 18.47 2.34 -2.33
CA ALA A 684 17.49 1.42 -1.77
C ALA A 684 18.11 0.02 -1.55
N THR A 685 17.69 -0.66 -0.49
CA THR A 685 18.20 -1.97 -0.05
C THR A 685 17.07 -2.92 0.36
N GLY A 686 17.27 -4.23 0.17
CA GLY A 686 16.31 -5.26 0.62
C GLY A 686 14.96 -5.16 -0.09
N ASP A 687 13.88 -5.05 0.69
CA ASP A 687 12.50 -4.87 0.19
C ASP A 687 12.14 -3.37 -0.03
N GLU A 688 13.08 -2.43 0.15
CA GLU A 688 12.89 -1.03 -0.26
C GLU A 688 12.69 -0.99 -1.79
N TRP A 689 11.62 -0.34 -2.24
CA TRP A 689 11.39 -0.14 -3.66
C TRP A 689 12.49 0.76 -4.24
N ASP A 690 12.74 0.65 -5.55
CA ASP A 690 13.51 1.67 -6.27
C ASP A 690 12.95 3.08 -5.94
N HIS A 691 13.72 4.13 -6.20
CA HIS A 691 13.34 5.55 -6.28
C HIS A 691 13.83 6.47 -5.13
N ASN A 692 14.47 7.56 -5.56
CA ASN A 692 14.48 8.89 -4.93
C ASN A 692 13.90 9.86 -5.97
N PRO A 693 12.63 10.30 -5.87
CA PRO A 693 12.05 11.20 -6.86
C PRO A 693 12.73 12.57 -6.76
N LEU A 694 13.56 12.87 -7.75
CA LEU A 694 14.22 14.16 -7.85
C LEU A 694 13.24 15.24 -8.31
N LEU A 695 12.36 14.87 -9.25
CA LEU A 695 11.33 15.75 -9.80
C LEU A 695 10.17 14.95 -10.41
N MET A 696 8.93 15.36 -10.14
CA MET A 696 7.74 14.74 -10.74
C MET A 696 6.59 15.74 -10.89
N LYS A 697 5.85 15.68 -12.00
CA LYS A 697 4.56 16.38 -12.17
C LYS A 697 3.46 15.39 -12.56
N GLY A 698 2.36 15.33 -11.81
CA GLY A 698 1.13 14.57 -12.15
C GLY A 698 0.62 13.64 -11.04
N ALA A 699 -0.44 12.87 -11.32
CA ALA A 699 -1.19 12.11 -10.31
C ALA A 699 -0.62 10.71 -10.04
N SER A 700 0.50 10.58 -9.34
CA SER A 700 1.12 9.28 -9.03
C SER A 700 0.15 8.23 -8.48
N ILE A 701 0.12 7.05 -9.11
CA ILE A 701 -0.48 5.82 -8.58
C ILE A 701 0.59 4.79 -8.27
N SER A 702 0.31 3.94 -7.28
CA SER A 702 1.13 2.84 -6.75
C SER A 702 2.07 2.19 -7.77
N TYR A 703 1.51 1.66 -8.86
CA TYR A 703 2.21 1.02 -9.96
C TYR A 703 2.15 1.98 -11.14
N GLY A 704 3.31 2.41 -11.67
CA GLY A 704 3.51 3.57 -12.56
C GLY A 704 2.44 3.77 -13.64
N THR A 705 2.18 5.04 -13.99
CA THR A 705 1.60 5.51 -15.28
C THR A 705 1.02 6.93 -15.24
N ASN A 706 0.94 7.60 -14.08
CA ASN A 706 0.18 8.85 -13.98
C ASN A 706 1.02 10.09 -13.66
N TYR A 707 1.83 10.52 -14.63
CA TYR A 707 2.58 11.78 -14.56
C TYR A 707 2.81 12.36 -15.96
N LEU A 708 3.20 13.63 -16.02
CA LEU A 708 3.70 14.32 -17.20
C LEU A 708 5.18 13.99 -17.38
N PHE A 709 5.97 14.25 -16.33
CA PHE A 709 7.41 14.05 -16.28
C PHE A 709 7.78 13.45 -14.93
N ARG A 710 8.71 12.49 -14.92
CA ARG A 710 9.27 11.89 -13.72
C ARG A 710 10.77 11.68 -13.87
N MET A 711 11.51 11.95 -12.80
CA MET A 711 12.94 11.67 -12.65
C MET A 711 13.17 10.99 -11.29
N ALA A 712 13.83 9.83 -11.27
CA ALA A 712 14.10 9.10 -10.02
C ALA A 712 15.37 8.24 -10.04
N VAL A 713 16.04 8.11 -8.90
CA VAL A 713 17.24 7.23 -8.74
C VAL A 713 16.84 5.82 -8.29
N ARG A 714 17.26 4.78 -9.01
CA ARG A 714 16.93 3.37 -8.72
C ARG A 714 17.89 2.73 -7.70
N LYS A 715 17.57 1.54 -7.19
CA LYS A 715 18.48 0.76 -6.30
C LYS A 715 19.82 0.44 -6.93
N THR A 716 19.88 0.40 -8.26
CA THR A 716 21.10 0.20 -9.04
C THR A 716 21.99 1.43 -9.05
N GLY A 717 21.47 2.58 -8.62
CA GLY A 717 22.11 3.89 -8.75
C GLY A 717 21.87 4.58 -10.09
N MET A 718 21.23 3.90 -11.03
CA MET A 718 20.86 4.49 -12.32
C MET A 718 19.69 5.44 -12.16
N VAL A 719 19.67 6.54 -12.91
CA VAL A 719 18.50 7.42 -12.98
C VAL A 719 17.57 6.94 -14.07
N THR A 720 16.27 7.00 -13.78
CA THR A 720 15.20 6.75 -14.72
C THR A 720 14.42 8.03 -14.98
N TYR A 721 14.02 8.22 -16.23
CA TYR A 721 13.23 9.34 -16.70
C TYR A 721 11.98 8.83 -17.39
N GLY A 722 10.89 9.60 -17.26
CA GLY A 722 9.59 9.20 -17.75
C GLY A 722 8.77 10.33 -18.30
N ILE A 723 8.07 10.07 -19.41
CA ILE A 723 7.06 10.96 -20.01
C ILE A 723 5.73 10.24 -20.13
N GLY A 724 4.65 10.87 -19.69
CA GLY A 724 3.29 10.35 -19.87
C GLY A 724 2.62 10.89 -21.14
N PHE A 725 1.92 10.01 -21.84
CA PHE A 725 1.15 10.32 -23.05
C PHE A 725 -0.35 10.11 -22.84
N ASN A 726 -1.16 10.75 -23.67
CA ASN A 726 -2.60 10.51 -23.78
C ASN A 726 -2.88 9.28 -24.69
N ASN A 727 -2.26 8.14 -24.37
CA ASN A 727 -2.52 6.86 -25.02
C ASN A 727 -2.74 5.75 -23.99
N ASP A 728 -3.23 4.60 -24.43
CA ASP A 728 -3.55 3.46 -23.55
C ASP A 728 -2.31 2.76 -22.97
N ASN A 729 -1.09 3.12 -23.41
CA ASN A 729 0.16 2.58 -22.89
C ASN A 729 0.75 3.43 -21.74
N GLY A 730 0.34 4.70 -21.60
CA GLY A 730 0.55 5.62 -20.45
C GLY A 730 1.99 6.03 -20.10
N GLU A 731 2.95 5.18 -20.47
CA GLU A 731 4.36 5.06 -20.10
C GLU A 731 5.46 5.29 -21.18
N TYR A 732 6.31 6.33 -21.18
CA TYR A 732 7.56 6.31 -21.99
C TYR A 732 8.83 6.50 -21.14
N PHE A 733 9.57 5.39 -20.87
CA PHE A 733 10.74 5.32 -19.94
C PHE A 733 12.05 5.19 -20.66
N TRP A 734 13.09 5.76 -20.06
CA TRP A 734 14.46 5.34 -20.31
C TRP A 734 15.31 5.44 -19.06
N ASN A 735 16.40 4.69 -19.05
CA ASN A 735 17.42 4.75 -18.01
C ASN A 735 18.69 5.38 -18.56
N ASP A 736 19.58 5.78 -17.66
CA ASP A 736 20.98 5.96 -17.99
C ASP A 736 21.57 4.66 -18.57
N ASP A 737 22.54 4.80 -19.47
CA ASP A 737 23.38 3.76 -20.05
C ASP A 737 24.75 3.76 -19.33
N GLU A 738 25.06 2.63 -18.69
CA GLU A 738 26.31 2.41 -17.94
C GLU A 738 27.58 2.61 -18.78
N ASN A 739 27.47 2.58 -20.11
CA ASN A 739 28.59 2.77 -21.04
C ASN A 739 28.82 4.23 -21.43
N MET A 740 27.89 5.14 -21.13
CA MET A 740 28.01 6.56 -21.51
C MET A 740 28.82 7.41 -20.51
N GLY A 741 29.28 6.81 -19.40
CA GLY A 741 30.20 7.43 -18.45
C GLY A 741 29.56 8.35 -17.41
N GLY A 742 28.21 8.35 -17.35
CA GLY A 742 27.38 8.84 -16.24
C GLY A 742 27.06 7.75 -15.21
N GLY A 743 26.38 8.12 -14.14
CA GLY A 743 25.88 7.30 -13.03
C GLY A 743 26.02 8.01 -11.66
N VAL A 744 25.04 7.83 -10.76
CA VAL A 744 25.08 8.40 -9.40
C VAL A 744 26.41 8.13 -8.72
N THR A 745 26.99 9.17 -8.12
CA THR A 745 28.09 8.99 -7.18
C THR A 745 27.60 9.34 -5.78
N LEU A 746 27.39 8.31 -4.96
CA LEU A 746 26.92 8.49 -3.59
C LEU A 746 27.80 9.48 -2.80
N GLY A 747 27.15 10.36 -2.05
CA GLY A 747 27.78 11.39 -1.25
C GLY A 747 28.40 12.54 -2.08
N LYS A 748 28.03 12.68 -3.36
CA LYS A 748 28.45 13.81 -4.21
C LYS A 748 27.26 14.52 -4.81
N TRP A 749 27.41 15.84 -4.94
CA TRP A 749 26.51 16.68 -5.70
C TRP A 749 26.66 16.41 -7.19
N VAL A 750 25.56 16.08 -7.85
CA VAL A 750 25.46 15.84 -9.29
C VAL A 750 24.33 16.69 -9.85
N GLN A 751 24.51 17.25 -11.05
CA GLN A 751 23.43 17.83 -11.84
C GLN A 751 22.78 16.74 -12.69
N TYR A 752 21.57 16.33 -12.35
CA TYR A 752 20.76 15.41 -13.13
C TYR A 752 19.90 16.17 -14.12
N THR A 753 20.03 15.86 -15.41
CA THR A 753 19.28 16.49 -16.49
C THR A 753 18.63 15.43 -17.36
N GLY A 754 17.31 15.52 -17.56
CA GLY A 754 16.59 14.68 -18.51
C GLY A 754 15.73 15.54 -19.43
N GLY A 755 15.93 15.39 -20.73
CA GLY A 755 15.18 16.08 -21.77
C GLY A 755 14.50 15.09 -22.71
N PHE A 756 13.32 15.43 -23.18
CA PHE A 756 12.57 14.64 -24.16
C PHE A 756 11.87 15.54 -25.16
N ASP A 757 11.83 15.14 -26.43
CA ASP A 757 10.85 15.64 -27.40
C ASP A 757 10.37 14.54 -28.35
N ARG A 758 9.19 14.76 -28.93
CA ARG A 758 8.55 13.77 -29.81
C ARG A 758 9.28 13.51 -31.13
N ALA A 759 10.14 14.41 -31.57
CA ALA A 759 10.81 14.33 -32.87
C ALA A 759 12.15 13.58 -32.81
N THR A 760 12.84 13.67 -31.67
CA THR A 760 14.21 13.17 -31.49
C THR A 760 14.37 12.21 -30.32
N GLY A 761 13.32 11.99 -29.53
CA GLY A 761 13.37 11.13 -28.35
C GLY A 761 13.98 11.81 -27.13
N GLY A 762 14.54 11.02 -26.22
CA GLY A 762 15.07 11.46 -24.93
C GLY A 762 16.59 11.47 -24.87
N ASP A 763 17.14 12.45 -24.17
CA ASP A 763 18.56 12.53 -23.81
C ASP A 763 18.69 12.89 -22.33
N SER A 764 19.69 12.30 -21.68
CA SER A 764 19.98 12.59 -20.27
C SER A 764 21.46 12.85 -20.03
N TYR A 765 21.74 13.64 -19.01
CA TYR A 765 23.09 14.04 -18.63
C TYR A 765 23.23 14.00 -17.12
N GLU A 766 24.44 13.62 -16.70
CA GLU A 766 24.91 13.85 -15.35
C GLU A 766 26.11 14.76 -15.41
N ASP A 767 25.99 15.93 -14.77
CA ASP A 767 26.86 17.07 -15.00
C ASP A 767 26.93 17.38 -16.51
N THR A 768 28.12 17.30 -17.12
CA THR A 768 28.32 17.53 -18.56
C THR A 768 28.39 16.25 -19.39
N LYS A 769 28.27 15.08 -18.76
CA LYS A 769 28.46 13.79 -19.43
C LYS A 769 27.12 13.26 -19.91
N ALA A 770 27.08 12.76 -21.15
CA ALA A 770 25.92 12.01 -21.63
C ALA A 770 25.72 10.81 -20.72
N SER A 771 24.47 10.57 -20.32
CA SER A 771 24.12 9.55 -19.35
C SER A 771 23.21 8.48 -19.95
N GLY A 772 22.30 8.84 -20.84
CA GLY A 772 21.41 7.88 -21.52
C GLY A 772 20.64 8.52 -22.68
N HIS A 773 20.14 7.68 -23.59
CA HIS A 773 19.39 8.07 -24.77
C HIS A 773 18.22 7.10 -25.04
N ILE A 774 17.12 7.63 -25.58
CA ILE A 774 16.02 6.83 -26.12
C ILE A 774 15.54 7.45 -27.44
N ASP A 775 15.23 6.60 -28.41
CA ASP A 775 14.69 7.02 -29.70
C ASP A 775 13.32 7.72 -29.55
N ALA A 776 12.92 8.43 -30.60
CA ALA A 776 11.57 9.01 -30.68
C ALA A 776 10.49 7.90 -30.65
N PRO A 777 9.33 8.15 -30.01
CA PRO A 777 8.23 7.20 -30.03
C PRO A 777 7.73 6.96 -31.45
N ASP A 778 7.33 5.73 -31.76
CA ASP A 778 6.77 5.32 -33.05
C ASP A 778 5.24 5.49 -33.14
N PHE A 779 4.64 6.15 -32.15
CA PHE A 779 3.21 6.46 -32.06
C PHE A 779 2.94 7.97 -32.03
N ASP A 780 1.76 8.36 -32.54
CA ASP A 780 1.31 9.74 -32.60
C ASP A 780 0.30 10.04 -31.46
N SER A 781 0.83 10.28 -30.25
CA SER A 781 0.04 10.70 -29.08
C SER A 781 0.62 11.97 -28.45
N GLU A 782 -0.24 12.79 -27.86
CA GLU A 782 0.13 14.03 -27.18
C GLU A 782 0.67 13.77 -25.77
N ILE A 783 1.59 14.61 -25.30
CA ILE A 783 2.09 14.56 -23.91
C ILE A 783 0.97 14.96 -22.94
N ARG A 784 0.80 14.15 -21.89
CA ARG A 784 -0.25 14.37 -20.89
C ARG A 784 0.18 15.44 -19.87
N ASN A 785 -0.57 16.53 -19.81
CA ASN A 785 -0.18 17.71 -19.03
C ASN A 785 -0.59 17.72 -17.55
N TRP A 786 -1.50 16.82 -17.12
CA TRP A 786 -1.98 16.72 -15.74
C TRP A 786 -2.37 18.07 -15.12
N GLU A 787 -3.29 18.78 -15.78
CA GLU A 787 -3.78 20.08 -15.29
C GLU A 787 -4.34 20.00 -13.86
N GLY A 788 -4.01 21.00 -13.04
CA GLY A 788 -4.44 21.09 -11.66
C GLY A 788 -3.65 20.20 -10.68
N LYS A 789 -2.53 19.59 -11.12
CA LYS A 789 -1.65 18.78 -10.26
C LYS A 789 -0.31 19.48 -10.05
N SER A 790 0.08 19.63 -8.78
CA SER A 790 1.37 20.20 -8.38
C SER A 790 2.55 19.40 -8.96
N MET A 791 3.67 20.10 -9.13
CA MET A 791 4.98 19.47 -9.34
C MET A 791 5.67 19.33 -7.98
N TYR A 792 6.45 18.27 -7.80
CA TYR A 792 7.13 17.99 -6.54
C TYR A 792 8.62 17.69 -6.78
N SER A 793 9.47 18.12 -5.85
CA SER A 793 10.88 17.74 -5.78
C SER A 793 11.18 17.12 -4.43
N GLY A 794 11.77 15.92 -4.42
CA GLY A 794 12.03 15.18 -3.20
C GLY A 794 10.77 14.72 -2.49
N PHE A 795 9.69 14.36 -3.19
CA PHE A 795 8.45 13.89 -2.56
C PHE A 795 8.15 12.44 -2.97
N ALA A 796 8.03 11.53 -1.99
CA ALA A 796 7.48 10.19 -2.21
C ALA A 796 6.41 9.83 -1.19
N PHE A 797 5.59 8.84 -1.51
CA PHE A 797 4.29 8.69 -0.88
C PHE A 797 4.18 7.53 0.12
N HIS A 798 4.42 7.65 1.43
CA HIS A 798 3.86 6.62 2.34
C HIS A 798 2.45 7.02 2.80
N ARG A 799 1.46 6.14 2.65
CA ARG A 799 0.14 6.28 3.31
C ARG A 799 -0.73 7.46 2.85
N HIS A 800 -0.46 8.02 1.68
CA HIS A 800 -1.36 9.01 1.09
C HIS A 800 -2.46 8.32 0.29
N LEU A 801 -3.71 8.75 0.43
CA LEU A 801 -4.81 8.28 -0.41
C LEU A 801 -5.06 9.22 -1.59
N LEU A 802 -5.24 8.67 -2.79
CA LEU A 802 -5.92 9.38 -3.88
C LEU A 802 -7.42 9.38 -3.61
N THR A 803 -7.93 10.50 -3.12
CA THR A 803 -9.32 10.68 -2.67
C THR A 803 -10.35 10.43 -3.78
N ASP A 804 -9.99 10.73 -5.03
CA ASP A 804 -10.78 10.49 -6.24
C ASP A 804 -10.79 9.02 -6.68
N ARG A 805 -9.87 8.20 -6.16
CA ARG A 805 -9.67 6.81 -6.62
C ARG A 805 -9.75 5.76 -5.51
N GLY A 806 -9.83 6.16 -4.24
CA GLY A 806 -9.90 5.26 -3.10
C GLY A 806 -8.68 4.34 -2.93
N ARG A 807 -7.49 4.76 -3.39
CA ARG A 807 -6.26 3.95 -3.40
C ARG A 807 -5.12 4.60 -2.59
N GLY A 808 -4.47 3.80 -1.73
CA GLY A 808 -3.29 4.22 -0.96
C GLY A 808 -2.00 4.17 -1.78
N LYS A 809 -1.00 4.97 -1.39
CA LYS A 809 0.31 5.09 -2.06
C LYS A 809 1.48 4.56 -1.22
N THR A 810 2.54 4.10 -1.88
CA THR A 810 3.75 3.45 -1.31
C THR A 810 4.98 4.35 -1.22
N HIS A 811 5.72 4.22 -0.11
CA HIS A 811 6.87 5.07 0.24
C HIS A 811 8.07 4.75 -0.62
N THR A 812 8.66 5.74 -1.28
CA THR A 812 9.78 5.54 -2.20
C THR A 812 10.78 6.71 -2.14
N MET A 813 11.09 7.23 -0.96
CA MET A 813 12.12 8.27 -0.81
C MET A 813 13.10 7.87 0.28
N LEU A 814 14.37 8.15 0.03
CA LEU A 814 15.46 8.02 0.98
C LEU A 814 15.90 9.43 1.39
N THR A 815 16.65 9.51 2.48
CA THR A 815 17.35 10.73 2.90
C THR A 815 18.20 11.28 1.76
N GLY A 816 18.33 12.59 1.65
CA GLY A 816 19.16 13.19 0.61
C GLY A 816 19.09 14.71 0.58
N ASP A 817 20.09 15.33 -0.06
CA ASP A 817 20.08 16.78 -0.23
C ASP A 817 19.67 17.16 -1.65
N ILE A 818 18.79 18.16 -1.77
CA ILE A 818 18.42 18.77 -3.05
C ILE A 818 18.92 20.21 -3.10
N GLY A 819 19.56 20.56 -4.22
CA GLY A 819 20.08 21.89 -4.53
C GLY A 819 19.07 22.63 -5.39
N GLN A 820 19.53 23.43 -6.35
CA GLN A 820 18.58 24.09 -7.25
C GLN A 820 17.82 23.12 -8.17
N LEU A 821 16.66 23.56 -8.66
CA LEU A 821 15.85 22.84 -9.65
C LEU A 821 15.45 23.75 -10.82
N ARG A 822 15.34 23.18 -12.02
CA ARG A 822 14.88 23.88 -13.23
C ARG A 822 13.93 23.02 -14.04
N PHE A 823 12.95 23.66 -14.67
CA PHE A 823 12.02 23.00 -15.58
C PHE A 823 11.77 23.86 -16.83
N TYR A 824 11.99 23.27 -18.00
CA TYR A 824 11.82 23.90 -19.32
C TYR A 824 10.72 23.20 -20.10
N THR A 825 9.91 23.95 -20.84
CA THR A 825 8.91 23.41 -21.77
C THR A 825 9.48 23.12 -23.17
N THR A 826 10.78 22.79 -23.22
CA THR A 826 11.49 22.35 -24.43
C THR A 826 12.62 21.40 -24.05
N LYS A 827 13.08 20.58 -24.99
CA LYS A 827 14.29 19.76 -24.84
C LYS A 827 15.54 20.63 -25.01
N LEU A 828 16.46 20.57 -24.06
CA LEU A 828 17.78 21.22 -24.14
C LEU A 828 18.80 20.32 -24.85
N THR A 829 19.73 20.93 -25.57
CA THR A 829 20.87 20.24 -26.20
C THR A 829 22.01 19.96 -25.21
N ALA A 830 22.92 19.06 -25.59
CA ALA A 830 24.12 18.77 -24.80
C ALA A 830 25.00 20.00 -24.51
N GLU A 831 25.09 20.93 -25.47
CA GLU A 831 25.90 22.15 -25.31
C GLU A 831 25.22 23.15 -24.38
N GLU A 832 23.90 23.26 -24.44
CA GLU A 832 23.12 24.10 -23.54
C GLU A 832 23.19 23.59 -22.10
N ASN A 833 23.11 22.27 -21.90
CA ASN A 833 23.34 21.65 -20.59
C ASN A 833 24.73 22.01 -20.04
N LYS A 834 25.79 21.90 -20.85
CA LYS A 834 27.17 22.30 -20.46
C LYS A 834 27.27 23.77 -20.07
N GLN A 835 26.59 24.67 -20.78
CA GLN A 835 26.59 26.10 -20.45
C GLN A 835 25.95 26.36 -19.08
N ILE A 836 24.86 25.66 -18.76
CA ILE A 836 24.20 25.75 -17.45
C ILE A 836 25.10 25.16 -16.36
N TYR A 837 25.71 24.01 -16.58
CA TYR A 837 26.64 23.39 -15.63
C TYR A 837 27.82 24.31 -15.30
N ALA A 838 28.41 24.95 -16.31
CA ALA A 838 29.54 25.86 -16.12
C ALA A 838 29.16 27.14 -15.36
N ASN A 839 27.90 27.59 -15.46
CA ASN A 839 27.40 28.81 -14.84
C ASN A 839 26.02 28.59 -14.18
N PRO A 840 25.95 27.81 -13.08
CA PRO A 840 24.69 27.34 -12.50
C PRO A 840 23.86 28.45 -11.85
N THR A 841 24.41 29.67 -11.71
CA THR A 841 23.68 30.86 -11.21
C THR A 841 23.13 31.74 -12.33
N ALA A 842 23.48 31.48 -13.59
CA ALA A 842 22.96 32.21 -14.74
C ALA A 842 21.64 31.59 -15.24
N LYS A 843 20.78 32.41 -15.86
CA LYS A 843 19.49 31.95 -16.40
C LYS A 843 19.67 30.88 -17.49
N GLY A 844 20.75 30.98 -18.25
CA GLY A 844 21.12 29.99 -19.28
C GLY A 844 20.35 30.18 -20.61
N PRO A 845 20.55 29.25 -21.55
CA PRO A 845 19.85 29.21 -22.84
C PRO A 845 18.35 28.90 -22.68
N GLU A 846 17.56 29.12 -23.75
CA GLU A 846 16.10 28.88 -23.79
C GLU A 846 15.33 29.51 -22.61
N SER A 847 15.80 30.67 -22.15
CA SER A 847 15.34 31.30 -20.90
C SER A 847 13.89 31.80 -20.93
N ASP A 848 13.28 31.89 -22.12
CA ASP A 848 11.85 32.17 -22.32
C ASP A 848 10.99 30.91 -22.11
N LYS A 849 11.57 29.72 -22.28
CA LYS A 849 10.96 28.39 -22.05
C LYS A 849 11.20 27.85 -20.63
N LEU A 850 12.11 28.47 -19.88
CA LEU A 850 12.31 28.20 -18.45
C LEU A 850 11.08 28.67 -17.67
N VAL A 851 10.35 27.72 -17.06
CA VAL A 851 9.12 27.98 -16.32
C VAL A 851 9.24 27.73 -14.82
N VAL A 852 10.21 26.95 -14.36
CA VAL A 852 10.54 26.84 -12.93
C VAL A 852 12.03 27.06 -12.77
N TRP A 853 12.43 27.93 -11.85
CA TRP A 853 13.79 27.96 -11.36
C TRP A 853 13.81 28.29 -9.86
N LEU A 854 14.02 27.27 -9.04
CA LEU A 854 14.17 27.43 -7.60
C LEU A 854 15.62 27.20 -7.19
N ASP A 855 16.18 28.10 -6.40
CA ASP A 855 17.39 27.84 -5.64
C ASP A 855 17.18 28.22 -4.18
N TYR A 856 17.79 27.47 -3.28
CA TYR A 856 17.47 27.52 -1.85
C TYR A 856 18.39 28.47 -1.08
N ALA A 857 18.94 29.49 -1.75
CA ALA A 857 19.69 30.53 -1.05
C ALA A 857 18.78 31.26 -0.05
N PRO A 858 19.22 31.54 1.19
CA PRO A 858 18.39 32.14 2.23
C PRO A 858 17.66 33.42 1.78
N GLU A 859 18.28 34.23 0.93
CA GLU A 859 17.68 35.46 0.37
C GLU A 859 16.49 35.22 -0.56
N ASN A 860 16.35 34.00 -1.10
CA ASN A 860 15.26 33.60 -1.98
C ASN A 860 14.13 32.88 -1.21
N ILE A 861 14.32 32.61 0.09
CA ILE A 861 13.32 31.97 0.94
C ILE A 861 12.57 33.04 1.73
N VAL A 862 11.29 33.21 1.43
CA VAL A 862 10.37 34.02 2.21
C VAL A 862 9.87 33.17 3.37
N THR A 863 10.17 33.57 4.60
CA THR A 863 9.77 32.86 5.82
C THR A 863 8.66 33.55 6.61
N LYS A 864 8.32 34.78 6.22
CA LYS A 864 7.29 35.59 6.87
C LYS A 864 6.02 35.60 6.03
N GLY A 865 4.89 35.39 6.66
CA GLY A 865 3.59 35.62 6.03
C GLY A 865 2.53 36.05 7.03
N THR A 866 1.33 36.28 6.52
CA THR A 866 0.21 36.79 7.30
C THR A 866 -1.06 36.01 7.00
N HIS A 867 -1.80 35.66 8.05
CA HIS A 867 -3.18 35.22 7.94
C HIS A 867 -4.13 36.25 8.56
N THR A 868 -5.24 36.55 7.91
CA THR A 868 -6.31 37.37 8.48
C THR A 868 -7.61 36.59 8.49
N THR A 869 -8.16 36.32 9.67
CA THR A 869 -9.47 35.68 9.81
C THR A 869 -10.58 36.60 9.30
N LYS A 870 -11.71 36.02 8.87
CA LYS A 870 -12.93 36.76 8.59
C LYS A 870 -13.52 37.40 9.86
N TRP A 871 -14.20 38.54 9.70
CA TRP A 871 -14.98 39.17 10.77
C TRP A 871 -16.09 38.26 11.29
N ARG A 872 -16.19 38.13 12.62
CA ARG A 872 -17.29 37.44 13.31
C ARG A 872 -18.01 38.37 14.27
N ALA A 873 -19.31 38.16 14.43
CA ALA A 873 -20.15 39.01 15.27
C ALA A 873 -19.81 38.89 16.76
N MET A 874 -19.93 40.01 17.47
CA MET A 874 -19.82 40.12 18.92
C MET A 874 -21.19 40.46 19.52
N THR A 875 -21.46 39.97 20.72
CA THR A 875 -22.71 40.26 21.46
C THR A 875 -22.49 41.12 22.72
N GLY A 876 -21.22 41.37 23.07
CA GLY A 876 -20.81 42.21 24.19
C GLY A 876 -19.40 42.78 23.99
N SER A 877 -18.81 43.31 25.05
CA SER A 877 -17.44 43.84 25.02
C SER A 877 -16.41 42.74 24.90
N ALA A 878 -15.33 43.00 24.16
CA ALA A 878 -14.17 42.10 24.13
C ALA A 878 -13.59 41.95 25.55
N ALA A 879 -13.17 40.74 25.91
CA ALA A 879 -12.68 40.45 27.25
C ALA A 879 -11.40 39.62 27.21
N GLN A 880 -11.39 38.50 26.49
CA GLN A 880 -10.26 37.57 26.48
C GLN A 880 -9.98 37.05 25.07
N PHE A 881 -8.70 36.98 24.72
CA PHE A 881 -8.20 36.24 23.57
C PHE A 881 -7.38 35.05 24.08
N THR A 882 -7.81 33.84 23.74
CA THR A 882 -7.09 32.59 24.05
C THR A 882 -6.62 31.97 22.76
N TYR A 883 -5.42 31.40 22.77
CA TYR A 883 -4.86 30.69 21.63
C TYR A 883 -4.15 29.42 22.07
N ASN A 884 -4.02 28.46 21.15
CA ASN A 884 -3.16 27.29 21.26
C ASN A 884 -2.19 27.29 20.08
N ALA A 885 -0.89 27.34 20.35
CA ALA A 885 0.14 27.47 19.34
C ALA A 885 1.35 26.58 19.66
N GLU A 886 2.03 26.09 18.63
CA GLU A 886 3.32 25.42 18.73
C GLU A 886 4.37 26.34 18.12
N ILE A 887 5.21 26.92 18.98
CA ILE A 887 6.22 27.91 18.58
C ILE A 887 7.51 27.55 19.29
N THR A 888 8.41 26.92 18.55
CA THR A 888 9.69 26.42 19.05
C THR A 888 10.86 27.04 18.31
N GLY A 889 12.06 26.91 18.87
CA GLY A 889 13.30 27.37 18.23
C GLY A 889 13.29 28.86 17.87
N ALA A 890 13.65 29.18 16.63
CA ALA A 890 13.71 30.55 16.11
C ALA A 890 12.39 31.06 15.50
N ALA A 891 11.33 30.25 15.49
CA ALA A 891 10.01 30.67 15.01
C ALA A 891 9.39 31.74 15.92
N SER A 892 8.53 32.58 15.34
CA SER A 892 7.75 33.56 16.10
C SER A 892 6.38 33.81 15.45
N ALA A 893 5.41 34.22 16.27
CA ALA A 893 4.12 34.66 15.78
C ALA A 893 3.58 35.82 16.61
N THR A 894 2.92 36.76 15.94
CA THR A 894 2.26 37.92 16.57
C THR A 894 0.83 38.00 16.07
N ALA A 895 -0.13 37.89 16.97
CA ALA A 895 -1.54 38.08 16.65
C ALA A 895 -1.99 39.49 17.02
N THR A 896 -2.84 40.08 16.18
CA THR A 896 -3.51 41.36 16.40
C THR A 896 -5.02 41.10 16.40
N VAL A 897 -5.65 41.28 17.56
CA VAL A 897 -7.09 41.22 17.70
C VAL A 897 -7.65 42.58 17.33
N GLU A 898 -8.59 42.60 16.39
CA GLU A 898 -9.19 43.83 15.85
C GLU A 898 -10.70 43.80 16.04
N THR A 899 -11.27 44.94 16.40
CA THR A 899 -12.73 45.12 16.53
C THR A 899 -13.26 46.09 15.48
N SER A 900 -14.53 45.96 15.10
CA SER A 900 -15.18 46.83 14.11
C SER A 900 -16.68 47.00 14.40
N ASP A 901 -17.25 48.15 14.03
CA ASP A 901 -18.69 48.41 14.11
C ASP A 901 -19.44 48.07 12.80
N ASP A 902 -18.72 47.93 11.68
CA ASP A 902 -19.30 47.70 10.35
C ASP A 902 -18.75 46.46 9.62
N GLY A 903 -17.75 45.79 10.21
CA GLY A 903 -17.08 44.62 9.62
C GLY A 903 -16.18 44.98 8.43
N LYS A 904 -15.76 46.25 8.32
CA LYS A 904 -14.91 46.75 7.23
C LYS A 904 -13.77 47.60 7.77
N THR A 905 -14.06 48.53 8.67
CA THR A 905 -13.07 49.45 9.25
C THR A 905 -12.69 49.02 10.66
N VAL A 906 -11.39 48.93 10.93
CA VAL A 906 -10.87 48.64 12.27
C VAL A 906 -11.15 49.82 13.20
N LYS A 907 -11.86 49.56 14.29
CA LYS A 907 -12.20 50.52 15.35
C LYS A 907 -11.11 50.61 16.41
N ALA A 908 -10.65 49.45 16.89
CA ALA A 908 -9.59 49.31 17.87
C ALA A 908 -8.86 47.98 17.64
N SER A 909 -7.57 47.95 17.95
CA SER A 909 -6.75 46.74 17.83
C SER A 909 -5.78 46.60 19.00
N GLN A 910 -5.42 45.36 19.30
CA GLN A 910 -4.44 45.03 20.32
C GLN A 910 -3.61 43.83 19.86
N SER A 911 -2.30 43.99 19.85
CA SER A 911 -1.36 42.95 19.45
C SER A 911 -0.79 42.20 20.66
N ALA A 912 -0.49 40.93 20.48
CA ALA A 912 0.19 40.08 21.43
C ALA A 912 1.17 39.15 20.72
N GLU A 913 2.38 39.05 21.26
CA GLU A 913 3.32 37.98 20.89
C GLU A 913 2.78 36.64 21.39
N LEU A 914 2.73 35.66 20.51
CA LEU A 914 2.26 34.33 20.82
C LEU A 914 3.39 33.49 21.41
N LYS A 915 3.06 32.70 22.43
CA LYS A 915 3.98 31.76 23.08
C LYS A 915 3.57 30.33 22.81
N ASN A 916 4.52 29.41 22.94
CA ASN A 916 4.23 27.98 22.87
C ASN A 916 3.15 27.57 23.90
N GLY A 917 2.26 26.66 23.49
CA GLY A 917 1.17 26.13 24.28
C GLY A 917 -0.09 27.00 24.31
N LYS A 918 -0.99 26.68 25.23
CA LYS A 918 -2.27 27.37 25.43
C LYS A 918 -2.08 28.59 26.33
N ASN A 919 -2.46 29.77 25.84
CA ASN A 919 -2.25 31.03 26.54
C ASN A 919 -3.47 31.96 26.41
N THR A 920 -3.63 32.89 27.35
CA THR A 920 -4.72 33.88 27.35
C THR A 920 -4.18 35.30 27.52
N VAL A 921 -4.74 36.23 26.75
CA VAL A 921 -4.44 37.66 26.74
C VAL A 921 -5.70 38.43 27.10
N ASP A 922 -5.60 39.38 28.03
CA ASP A 922 -6.67 40.33 28.33
C ASP A 922 -6.76 41.37 27.20
N ILE A 923 -7.94 41.48 26.60
CA ILE A 923 -8.23 42.40 25.49
C ILE A 923 -9.39 43.34 25.83
N SER A 924 -9.71 43.49 27.12
CA SER A 924 -10.80 44.34 27.61
C SER A 924 -10.69 45.80 27.18
N ALA A 925 -9.46 46.28 26.92
CA ALA A 925 -9.20 47.61 26.40
C ALA A 925 -9.82 47.90 25.02
N LEU A 926 -10.15 46.86 24.24
CA LEU A 926 -10.83 47.01 22.94
C LEU A 926 -12.31 47.44 23.09
N GLY A 927 -12.90 47.25 24.27
CA GLY A 927 -14.26 47.67 24.57
C GLY A 927 -15.35 46.97 23.73
N SER A 928 -16.46 47.67 23.50
CA SER A 928 -17.62 47.15 22.76
C SER A 928 -17.55 47.49 21.27
N ALA A 929 -17.83 46.48 20.45
CA ALA A 929 -17.98 46.61 19.00
C ALA A 929 -18.99 45.57 18.48
N LYS A 930 -19.28 45.58 17.18
CA LYS A 930 -20.18 44.60 16.56
C LYS A 930 -19.46 43.38 15.99
N TYR A 931 -18.18 43.49 15.67
CA TYR A 931 -17.40 42.44 15.04
C TYR A 931 -15.98 42.35 15.59
N VAL A 932 -15.40 41.15 15.54
CA VAL A 932 -14.00 40.87 15.86
C VAL A 932 -13.34 40.00 14.79
N ARG A 933 -12.05 40.19 14.58
CA ARG A 933 -11.17 39.30 13.80
C ARG A 933 -9.77 39.26 14.41
N VAL A 934 -8.97 38.30 13.97
CA VAL A 934 -7.55 38.17 14.31
C VAL A 934 -6.71 38.21 13.03
N THR A 935 -5.68 39.06 13.02
CA THR A 935 -4.62 39.06 12.00
C THR A 935 -3.34 38.55 12.63
N THR A 936 -2.76 37.50 12.07
CA THR A 936 -1.55 36.85 12.62
C THR A 936 -0.42 36.97 11.62
N VAL A 937 0.70 37.49 12.08
CA VAL A 937 1.97 37.43 11.37
C VAL A 937 2.74 36.23 11.91
N LEU A 938 3.11 35.30 11.04
CA LEU A 938 3.94 34.15 11.38
C LEU A 938 5.29 34.33 10.70
N ASN A 939 6.35 33.96 11.41
CA ASN A 939 7.71 34.01 10.90
C ASN A 939 8.41 32.69 11.22
N SER A 940 8.62 31.89 10.18
CA SER A 940 9.42 30.68 10.22
C SER A 940 10.92 30.99 10.21
N SER A 941 11.72 29.98 10.49
CA SER A 941 13.17 30.01 10.30
C SER A 941 13.58 28.75 9.55
N VAL A 942 14.32 28.90 8.44
CA VAL A 942 14.92 27.79 7.68
C VAL A 942 16.43 27.98 7.75
N ALA A 943 17.13 27.10 8.48
CA ALA A 943 18.54 27.27 8.81
C ALA A 943 19.31 25.95 8.75
N GLU A 944 20.64 26.02 8.83
CA GLU A 944 21.53 24.83 8.75
C GLU A 944 21.36 23.84 9.90
N LYS A 945 20.88 24.30 11.06
CA LYS A 945 20.74 23.47 12.26
C LYS A 945 19.33 22.97 12.51
N SER A 946 18.34 23.74 12.09
CA SER A 946 16.93 23.48 12.32
C SER A 946 16.10 24.28 11.34
N THR A 947 14.93 23.74 11.01
CA THR A 947 13.82 24.51 10.49
C THR A 947 12.73 24.56 11.56
N ASP A 948 12.33 25.78 11.91
CA ASP A 948 11.38 26.06 12.97
C ASP A 948 10.14 26.70 12.34
N ILE A 949 9.03 25.97 12.38
CA ILE A 949 7.74 26.39 11.82
C ILE A 949 6.77 26.73 12.96
N PRO A 950 6.22 27.96 13.03
CA PRO A 950 5.15 28.25 13.97
C PRO A 950 3.83 27.65 13.48
N VAL A 951 3.13 26.94 14.36
CA VAL A 951 1.81 26.34 14.09
C VAL A 951 0.78 26.94 15.02
N ILE A 952 -0.38 27.31 14.48
CA ILE A 952 -1.52 27.81 15.24
C ILE A 952 -2.65 26.78 15.14
N ASN A 953 -2.99 26.18 16.29
CA ASN A 953 -4.01 25.15 16.39
C ASN A 953 -5.40 25.73 16.66
N ALA A 954 -5.50 26.82 17.42
CA ALA A 954 -6.79 27.45 17.70
C ALA A 954 -6.68 28.90 18.18
N TYR A 955 -7.71 29.68 17.86
CA TYR A 955 -8.02 30.98 18.45
C TYR A 955 -9.41 30.98 19.09
N THR A 956 -9.56 31.71 20.19
CA THR A 956 -10.85 31.92 20.85
C THR A 956 -10.93 33.35 21.38
N VAL A 957 -11.94 34.11 20.95
CA VAL A 957 -12.21 35.45 21.46
C VAL A 957 -13.53 35.45 22.23
N LYS A 958 -13.48 35.85 23.51
CA LYS A 958 -14.64 36.06 24.37
C LYS A 958 -15.07 37.53 24.30
N ALA A 959 -16.27 37.77 23.78
CA ALA A 959 -16.84 39.08 23.52
C ALA A 959 -18.37 39.12 23.72
N GLY A 960 -18.83 38.66 24.89
CA GLY A 960 -20.24 38.31 25.15
C GLY A 960 -20.60 36.91 24.66
N ASN A 961 -20.27 36.60 23.42
CA ASN A 961 -20.24 35.26 22.84
C ASN A 961 -18.78 34.80 22.69
N THR A 962 -18.59 33.52 22.38
CA THR A 962 -17.27 32.92 22.13
C THR A 962 -17.12 32.71 20.62
N ASN A 963 -16.11 33.34 20.01
CA ASN A 963 -15.74 33.13 18.62
C ASN A 963 -14.49 32.25 18.54
N THR A 964 -14.57 31.09 17.89
CA THR A 964 -13.47 30.10 17.84
C THR A 964 -13.04 29.79 16.41
N TRP A 965 -11.76 29.92 16.09
CA TRP A 965 -11.17 29.44 14.84
C TRP A 965 -10.25 28.27 15.19
N ALA A 966 -10.58 27.06 14.77
CA ALA A 966 -9.82 25.86 15.16
C ALA A 966 -9.87 24.73 14.12
N THR A 967 -10.48 24.97 12.96
CA THR A 967 -10.55 24.02 11.84
C THR A 967 -9.87 24.62 10.61
N LEU A 968 -9.40 23.80 9.67
CA LEU A 968 -8.90 24.29 8.39
C LEU A 968 -9.97 25.07 7.61
N ALA A 969 -11.24 24.64 7.71
CA ALA A 969 -12.37 25.39 7.17
C ALA A 969 -12.44 26.81 7.76
N ASP A 970 -12.28 26.99 9.08
CA ASP A 970 -12.22 28.30 9.71
C ASP A 970 -11.07 29.16 9.19
N TRP A 971 -9.88 28.57 8.99
CA TRP A 971 -8.72 29.28 8.47
C TRP A 971 -8.92 29.69 7.00
N ASN A 972 -9.51 28.81 6.18
CA ASN A 972 -9.80 29.04 4.77
C ASN A 972 -10.89 30.09 4.53
N GLU A 973 -11.77 30.38 5.50
CA GLU A 973 -12.64 31.56 5.44
C GLU A 973 -11.87 32.90 5.52
N GLY A 974 -10.63 32.86 5.99
CA GLY A 974 -9.72 34.01 6.07
C GLY A 974 -8.96 34.27 4.79
N THR A 975 -7.83 34.96 4.90
CA THR A 975 -6.93 35.25 3.78
C THR A 975 -5.49 34.98 4.19
N PHE A 976 -4.82 34.12 3.42
CA PHE A 976 -3.40 33.83 3.52
C PHE A 976 -2.60 34.76 2.60
N THR A 977 -1.41 35.18 3.01
CA THR A 977 -0.51 36.01 2.22
C THR A 977 0.93 35.64 2.54
N ASP A 978 1.74 35.47 1.49
CA ASP A 978 3.14 35.03 1.56
C ASP A 978 3.30 33.70 2.32
N ALA A 979 4.31 33.57 3.19
CA ALA A 979 4.75 32.28 3.76
C ALA A 979 3.89 31.78 4.94
N VAL A 980 2.56 31.77 4.78
CA VAL A 980 1.59 31.17 5.72
C VAL A 980 0.55 30.39 4.95
N GLY A 981 0.24 29.20 5.46
CA GLY A 981 -0.73 28.29 4.87
C GLY A 981 -1.15 27.23 5.87
N TYR A 982 -1.30 26.02 5.37
CA TYR A 982 -1.61 24.81 6.14
C TYR A 982 -0.82 23.65 5.53
N GLU A 983 -0.66 22.56 6.28
CA GLU A 983 0.01 21.35 5.79
C GLU A 983 -0.74 20.76 4.58
N SER A 984 -0.05 20.10 3.65
CA SER A 984 -0.73 19.58 2.45
C SER A 984 -1.84 18.59 2.81
N GLU A 985 -2.97 18.63 2.09
CA GLU A 985 -4.03 17.63 2.24
C GLU A 985 -3.54 16.21 1.95
N ASP A 986 -2.48 16.08 1.15
CA ASP A 986 -1.82 14.81 0.91
C ASP A 986 -1.35 14.19 2.23
N VAL A 987 -0.64 14.94 3.09
CA VAL A 987 -0.04 14.46 4.36
C VAL A 987 -1.07 13.99 5.37
N PHE A 988 -2.28 14.56 5.35
CA PHE A 988 -3.28 14.28 6.38
C PHE A 988 -4.06 12.97 6.20
N ASN A 989 -3.94 12.27 5.07
CA ASN A 989 -4.82 11.15 4.69
C ASN A 989 -4.26 9.73 4.97
N ASP A 990 -3.57 9.53 6.11
CA ASP A 990 -2.99 8.24 6.56
C ASP A 990 -4.03 7.17 6.98
N TYR A 991 -5.16 7.06 6.26
CA TYR A 991 -6.24 6.15 6.60
C TYR A 991 -6.88 5.60 5.34
N SER A 992 -6.42 4.43 4.90
CA SER A 992 -6.99 3.66 3.77
C SER A 992 -8.48 3.31 3.92
N VAL A 993 -9.13 3.70 5.01
CA VAL A 993 -10.52 3.39 5.39
C VAL A 993 -11.45 4.62 5.46
N ASP A 994 -10.94 5.84 5.25
CA ASP A 994 -11.69 7.10 5.47
C ASP A 994 -12.53 7.55 4.27
N TYR A 995 -12.56 6.75 3.18
CA TYR A 995 -13.16 7.13 1.90
C TYR A 995 -14.15 6.08 1.39
N ASP A 996 -14.99 5.55 2.27
CA ASP A 996 -16.14 4.77 1.81
C ASP A 996 -16.94 5.62 0.79
N ASP A 997 -17.23 5.07 -0.38
CA ASP A 997 -18.11 5.71 -1.37
C ASP A 997 -19.46 6.03 -0.71
N TYR A 998 -19.72 7.33 -0.54
CA TYR A 998 -20.81 7.86 0.27
C TYR A 998 -22.15 7.97 -0.48
N GLY A 999 -22.11 7.94 -1.81
CA GLY A 999 -23.18 8.49 -2.65
C GLY A 999 -23.55 9.94 -2.26
N THR A 1000 -24.56 10.53 -2.92
CA THR A 1000 -25.01 11.90 -2.56
C THR A 1000 -25.60 11.94 -1.14
N VAL A 1001 -25.23 12.93 -0.33
CA VAL A 1001 -25.88 13.23 0.96
C VAL A 1001 -27.33 13.70 0.73
N GLY A 1002 -28.27 13.29 1.59
CA GLY A 1002 -29.65 13.75 1.50
C GLY A 1002 -29.76 15.28 1.68
N LYS A 1003 -30.55 15.95 0.82
CA LYS A 1003 -30.66 17.43 0.75
C LYS A 1003 -31.17 18.14 2.03
N ASN A 1004 -31.50 17.42 3.11
CA ASN A 1004 -32.21 17.96 4.28
C ASN A 1004 -31.59 17.58 5.65
N VAL A 1005 -30.31 17.18 5.72
CA VAL A 1005 -29.67 16.87 7.01
C VAL A 1005 -29.27 18.16 7.74
N LYS A 1006 -29.75 18.35 8.98
CA LYS A 1006 -29.38 19.50 9.82
C LYS A 1006 -27.98 19.28 10.40
N VAL A 1007 -27.06 20.22 10.14
CA VAL A 1007 -25.74 20.24 10.76
C VAL A 1007 -25.87 20.59 12.24
N ILE A 1008 -25.38 19.69 13.10
CA ILE A 1008 -25.27 19.92 14.53
C ILE A 1008 -23.90 20.52 14.81
N GLU A 1009 -23.88 21.73 15.36
CA GLU A 1009 -22.67 22.41 15.80
C GLU A 1009 -22.06 21.66 17.00
N GLY A 1010 -20.84 21.16 16.83
CA GLY A 1010 -20.04 20.66 17.94
C GLY A 1010 -19.68 21.80 18.89
N THR A 1011 -19.53 21.49 20.16
CA THR A 1011 -18.98 22.42 21.14
C THR A 1011 -17.68 21.83 21.65
N VAL A 1012 -16.62 22.63 21.72
CA VAL A 1012 -15.41 22.23 22.46
C VAL A 1012 -15.88 21.96 23.88
N SER A 1013 -15.85 20.70 24.30
CA SER A 1013 -16.34 20.25 25.60
C SER A 1013 -15.52 20.93 26.69
N THR A 1014 -15.96 22.10 27.14
CA THR A 1014 -15.43 22.73 28.34
C THR A 1014 -16.22 22.15 29.51
N PHE A 1015 -15.56 21.30 30.29
CA PHE A 1015 -16.15 20.85 31.53
C PHE A 1015 -16.41 22.07 32.42
N THR A 1016 -17.65 22.26 32.82
CA THR A 1016 -18.09 23.46 33.55
C THR A 1016 -17.49 23.52 34.96
N ASP A 1017 -17.15 22.36 35.53
CA ASP A 1017 -16.65 22.18 36.89
C ASP A 1017 -15.11 22.22 37.02
N ILE A 1018 -14.40 22.47 35.90
CA ILE A 1018 -12.94 22.70 35.93
C ILE A 1018 -12.58 24.19 35.84
N ALA A 1019 -13.58 25.09 35.77
CA ALA A 1019 -13.36 26.53 35.77
C ALA A 1019 -12.68 26.98 37.07
N GLY A 1020 -11.46 27.53 36.96
CA GLY A 1020 -10.64 27.92 38.11
C GLY A 1020 -10.01 26.75 38.87
N HIS A 1021 -10.09 25.52 38.35
CA HIS A 1021 -9.47 24.35 38.95
C HIS A 1021 -7.97 24.27 38.62
N TRP A 1022 -7.12 23.96 39.60
CA TRP A 1022 -5.66 23.93 39.44
C TRP A 1022 -5.15 22.93 38.40
N ALA A 1023 -5.93 21.87 38.15
CA ALA A 1023 -5.62 20.83 37.15
C ALA A 1023 -6.32 21.03 35.80
N LYS A 1024 -6.91 22.21 35.55
CA LYS A 1024 -7.70 22.46 34.34
C LYS A 1024 -6.95 22.08 33.06
N ASP A 1025 -5.72 22.56 32.89
CA ASP A 1025 -4.95 22.35 31.66
C ASP A 1025 -4.62 20.87 31.47
N ALA A 1026 -4.27 20.16 32.56
CA ALA A 1026 -4.04 18.72 32.52
C ALA A 1026 -5.30 17.93 32.15
N ILE A 1027 -6.47 18.36 32.65
CA ILE A 1027 -7.76 17.73 32.35
C ILE A 1027 -8.12 17.91 30.89
N GLU A 1028 -7.96 19.13 30.36
CA GLU A 1028 -8.17 19.41 28.94
C GLU A 1028 -7.21 18.56 28.09
N TYR A 1029 -5.92 18.55 28.43
CA TYR A 1029 -4.90 17.75 27.73
C TYR A 1029 -5.27 16.26 27.63
N VAL A 1030 -5.61 15.62 28.75
CA VAL A 1030 -5.90 14.17 28.75
C VAL A 1030 -7.25 13.84 28.14
N THR A 1031 -8.18 14.80 28.05
CA THR A 1031 -9.44 14.63 27.32
C THR A 1031 -9.24 14.84 25.82
N ASP A 1032 -8.42 15.80 25.41
CA ASP A 1032 -8.05 16.02 24.00
C ASP A 1032 -7.30 14.81 23.43
N LYS A 1033 -6.45 14.16 24.24
CA LYS A 1033 -5.78 12.88 23.91
C LYS A 1033 -6.68 11.64 24.04
N ALA A 1034 -7.99 11.83 24.27
CA ALA A 1034 -8.99 10.76 24.48
C ALA A 1034 -8.65 9.75 25.61
N LEU A 1035 -7.75 10.10 26.54
CA LEU A 1035 -7.39 9.25 27.66
C LEU A 1035 -8.51 9.23 28.70
N PHE A 1036 -9.09 10.40 28.99
CA PHE A 1036 -10.20 10.56 29.92
C PHE A 1036 -11.49 11.00 29.24
N ASN A 1037 -12.61 10.48 29.75
CA ASN A 1037 -13.94 10.99 29.47
C ASN A 1037 -14.46 11.79 30.68
N GLY A 1038 -15.35 12.75 30.43
CA GLY A 1038 -16.14 13.40 31.48
C GLY A 1038 -17.05 12.40 32.20
N THR A 1039 -17.44 12.72 33.44
CA THR A 1039 -18.51 11.98 34.15
C THR A 1039 -19.89 12.33 33.58
N THR A 1040 -20.01 13.48 32.92
CA THR A 1040 -21.13 13.86 32.05
C THR A 1040 -20.57 14.58 30.82
N ALA A 1041 -21.44 14.97 29.88
CA ALA A 1041 -21.05 15.79 28.72
C ALA A 1041 -20.48 17.18 29.10
N THR A 1042 -20.76 17.68 30.32
CA THR A 1042 -20.37 19.02 30.76
C THR A 1042 -19.63 19.03 32.10
N THR A 1043 -19.27 17.87 32.65
CA THR A 1043 -18.66 17.74 33.98
C THR A 1043 -17.53 16.70 33.96
N PHE A 1044 -16.34 17.07 34.45
CA PHE A 1044 -15.20 16.15 34.58
C PHE A 1044 -15.15 15.45 35.94
N SER A 1045 -15.67 16.09 36.98
CA SER A 1045 -15.57 15.72 38.39
C SER A 1045 -14.12 15.63 38.89
N PRO A 1046 -13.34 16.73 38.82
CA PRO A 1046 -11.89 16.72 39.07
C PRO A 1046 -11.51 16.31 40.50
N ASN A 1047 -12.38 16.60 41.47
CA ASN A 1047 -12.17 16.31 42.88
C ASN A 1047 -12.70 14.94 43.32
N GLU A 1048 -13.38 14.21 42.43
CA GLU A 1048 -13.82 12.86 42.74
C GLU A 1048 -12.64 11.88 42.77
N GLY A 1049 -12.75 10.88 43.64
CA GLY A 1049 -11.77 9.81 43.75
C GLY A 1049 -11.79 8.91 42.51
N MET A 1050 -10.62 8.56 42.02
CA MET A 1050 -10.48 7.67 40.86
C MET A 1050 -10.60 6.21 41.31
N THR A 1051 -11.37 5.39 40.58
CA THR A 1051 -11.46 3.96 40.88
C THR A 1051 -10.32 3.17 40.22
N ARG A 1052 -10.05 1.97 40.72
CA ARG A 1052 -9.04 1.07 40.14
C ARG A 1052 -9.36 0.70 38.68
N GLY A 1053 -10.64 0.45 38.36
CA GLY A 1053 -11.09 0.17 37.00
C GLY A 1053 -10.84 1.36 36.06
N MET A 1054 -11.19 2.58 36.48
CA MET A 1054 -10.92 3.80 35.71
C MET A 1054 -9.42 3.99 35.46
N PHE A 1055 -8.58 3.77 36.48
CA PHE A 1055 -7.13 3.95 36.37
C PHE A 1055 -6.49 3.03 35.32
N VAL A 1056 -6.90 1.76 35.30
CA VAL A 1056 -6.40 0.80 34.30
C VAL A 1056 -6.95 1.10 32.90
N THR A 1057 -8.20 1.54 32.76
CA THR A 1057 -8.75 1.98 31.47
C THR A 1057 -7.94 3.12 30.86
N VAL A 1058 -7.58 4.13 31.67
CA VAL A 1058 -6.76 5.27 31.20
C VAL A 1058 -5.39 4.80 30.72
N LEU A 1059 -4.72 3.90 31.46
CA LEU A 1059 -3.42 3.34 31.06
C LEU A 1059 -3.53 2.50 29.79
N GLY A 1060 -4.58 1.70 29.64
CA GLY A 1060 -4.79 0.90 28.44
C GLY A 1060 -5.06 1.74 27.19
N ARG A 1061 -5.80 2.86 27.33
CA ARG A 1061 -5.97 3.84 26.25
C ARG A 1061 -4.64 4.49 25.86
N MET A 1062 -3.85 4.90 26.86
CA MET A 1062 -2.53 5.46 26.62
C MET A 1062 -1.57 4.47 25.94
N ALA A 1063 -1.73 3.18 26.23
CA ALA A 1063 -0.94 2.11 25.61
C ALA A 1063 -1.34 1.81 24.16
N GLY A 1064 -2.47 2.33 23.68
CA GLY A 1064 -3.09 1.86 22.44
C GLY A 1064 -3.43 0.36 22.50
N ALA A 1065 -3.78 -0.14 23.68
CA ALA A 1065 -3.98 -1.58 23.89
C ALA A 1065 -5.12 -2.10 23.02
N ASP A 1066 -4.84 -3.11 22.18
CA ASP A 1066 -5.89 -3.88 21.52
C ASP A 1066 -6.63 -4.73 22.57
N ILE A 1067 -7.76 -4.20 23.01
CA ILE A 1067 -8.60 -4.83 24.04
C ILE A 1067 -9.53 -5.92 23.49
N SER A 1068 -9.59 -6.13 22.17
CA SER A 1068 -10.52 -7.10 21.56
C SER A 1068 -10.27 -8.53 22.06
N ALA A 1069 -8.99 -8.91 22.22
CA ALA A 1069 -8.55 -10.20 22.74
C ALA A 1069 -8.79 -10.37 24.25
N TYR A 1070 -9.10 -9.29 24.97
CA TYR A 1070 -9.25 -9.27 26.41
C TYR A 1070 -10.71 -9.10 26.85
N ASN A 1071 -11.66 -9.00 25.91
CA ASN A 1071 -13.10 -8.88 26.20
C ASN A 1071 -13.74 -10.25 26.50
N THR A 1072 -13.15 -10.98 27.44
CA THR A 1072 -13.62 -12.28 27.93
C THR A 1072 -14.02 -12.17 29.40
N GLN A 1073 -14.58 -13.24 29.98
CA GLN A 1073 -14.82 -13.27 31.42
C GLN A 1073 -13.49 -13.13 32.16
N SER A 1074 -13.42 -12.16 33.08
CA SER A 1074 -12.19 -11.90 33.83
C SER A 1074 -11.82 -13.07 34.74
N GLN A 1075 -10.51 -13.22 34.98
CA GLN A 1075 -9.99 -14.12 36.03
C GLN A 1075 -10.42 -13.66 37.44
N PHE A 1076 -10.81 -12.39 37.59
CA PHE A 1076 -11.34 -11.84 38.83
C PHE A 1076 -12.86 -11.92 38.83
N ALA A 1077 -13.43 -12.55 39.87
CA ALA A 1077 -14.85 -12.82 39.97
C ALA A 1077 -15.72 -11.55 40.11
N ASP A 1078 -15.14 -10.44 40.60
CA ASP A 1078 -15.81 -9.14 40.79
C ASP A 1078 -15.67 -8.17 39.60
N VAL A 1079 -15.12 -8.65 38.48
CA VAL A 1079 -15.05 -7.90 37.22
C VAL A 1079 -16.13 -8.44 36.28
N ASP A 1080 -17.24 -7.72 36.21
CA ASP A 1080 -18.36 -8.01 35.31
C ASP A 1080 -17.90 -7.82 33.84
N SER A 1081 -18.11 -8.85 33.02
CA SER A 1081 -17.71 -8.88 31.61
C SER A 1081 -18.39 -7.82 30.74
N LYS A 1082 -19.50 -7.22 31.21
CA LYS A 1082 -20.23 -6.15 30.51
C LYS A 1082 -19.72 -4.75 30.82
N MET A 1083 -18.82 -4.59 31.80
CA MET A 1083 -18.35 -3.29 32.23
C MET A 1083 -17.21 -2.77 31.34
N TYR A 1084 -17.18 -1.45 31.13
CA TYR A 1084 -16.20 -0.79 30.25
C TYR A 1084 -14.73 -1.08 30.62
N TYR A 1085 -14.44 -1.38 31.89
CA TYR A 1085 -13.10 -1.67 32.36
C TYR A 1085 -12.70 -3.15 32.21
N ASN A 1086 -13.62 -4.07 31.87
CA ASN A 1086 -13.35 -5.51 31.87
C ASN A 1086 -12.12 -5.87 31.02
N ALA A 1087 -12.14 -5.50 29.75
CA ALA A 1087 -11.07 -5.84 28.83
C ALA A 1087 -9.74 -5.18 29.21
N TYR A 1088 -9.78 -3.97 29.76
CA TYR A 1088 -8.59 -3.28 30.27
C TYR A 1088 -8.02 -3.95 31.52
N VAL A 1089 -8.86 -4.43 32.44
CA VAL A 1089 -8.41 -5.18 33.61
C VAL A 1089 -7.77 -6.50 33.20
N ASN A 1090 -8.36 -7.21 32.23
CA ASN A 1090 -7.81 -8.45 31.69
C ASN A 1090 -6.48 -8.22 30.97
N TRP A 1091 -6.38 -7.19 30.15
CA TRP A 1091 -5.14 -6.76 29.51
C TRP A 1091 -4.05 -6.45 30.54
N ALA A 1092 -4.38 -5.63 31.55
CA ALA A 1092 -3.42 -5.24 32.56
C ALA A 1092 -2.95 -6.42 33.41
N ALA A 1093 -3.83 -7.37 33.72
CA ALA A 1093 -3.45 -8.56 34.46
C ALA A 1093 -2.57 -9.51 33.62
N ALA A 1094 -2.92 -9.73 32.34
CA ALA A 1094 -2.13 -10.54 31.42
C ALA A 1094 -0.71 -9.99 31.21
N ASN A 1095 -0.58 -8.66 31.16
CA ASN A 1095 0.70 -7.96 31.01
C ASN A 1095 1.39 -7.68 32.35
N LYS A 1096 0.91 -8.24 33.46
CA LYS A 1096 1.49 -8.08 34.81
C LYS A 1096 1.56 -6.62 35.29
N ILE A 1097 0.70 -5.75 34.76
CA ILE A 1097 0.56 -4.35 35.16
C ILE A 1097 -0.16 -4.26 36.51
N VAL A 1098 -1.17 -5.11 36.72
CA VAL A 1098 -1.90 -5.23 37.98
C VAL A 1098 -1.88 -6.65 38.53
N SER A 1099 -1.91 -6.75 39.86
CA SER A 1099 -2.34 -7.94 40.59
C SER A 1099 -3.67 -7.62 41.29
N GLY A 1100 -4.54 -8.62 41.42
CA GLY A 1100 -5.78 -8.49 42.19
C GLY A 1100 -5.51 -8.05 43.63
N VAL A 1101 -6.54 -7.57 44.33
CA VAL A 1101 -6.44 -7.34 45.79
C VAL A 1101 -6.28 -8.66 46.54
N ASP A 1102 -6.73 -9.77 45.92
CA ASP A 1102 -6.41 -11.14 46.25
C ASP A 1102 -6.37 -12.00 44.97
N ALA A 1103 -6.28 -13.33 45.10
CA ALA A 1103 -6.19 -14.25 43.96
C ALA A 1103 -7.45 -14.28 43.07
N SER A 1104 -8.60 -13.84 43.58
CA SER A 1104 -9.92 -13.93 42.94
C SER A 1104 -10.63 -12.58 42.76
N HIS A 1105 -10.15 -11.49 43.36
CA HIS A 1105 -10.79 -10.18 43.29
C HIS A 1105 -9.84 -9.08 42.83
N PHE A 1106 -10.34 -8.18 41.97
CA PHE A 1106 -9.62 -6.97 41.53
C PHE A 1106 -10.10 -5.72 42.25
N ASN A 1107 -11.36 -5.70 42.68
CA ASN A 1107 -12.09 -4.59 43.27
C ASN A 1107 -12.13 -3.34 42.35
N PRO A 1108 -12.77 -3.42 41.16
CA PRO A 1108 -12.70 -2.37 40.14
C PRO A 1108 -13.33 -1.05 40.57
N ASN A 1109 -14.29 -1.08 41.49
CA ASN A 1109 -15.01 0.11 41.98
C ASN A 1109 -14.37 0.73 43.23
N ALA A 1110 -13.36 0.10 43.84
CA ALA A 1110 -12.65 0.70 44.94
C ALA A 1110 -11.81 1.91 44.48
N LEU A 1111 -11.80 2.94 45.32
CA LEU A 1111 -10.95 4.11 45.14
C LEU A 1111 -9.47 3.71 45.22
N ILE A 1112 -8.68 4.17 44.25
CA ILE A 1112 -7.26 3.86 44.20
C ILE A 1112 -6.49 4.76 45.16
N THR A 1113 -5.66 4.16 46.02
CA THR A 1113 -4.73 4.90 46.88
C THR A 1113 -3.53 5.39 46.08
N ARG A 1114 -2.88 6.47 46.53
CA ARG A 1114 -1.71 7.05 45.84
C ARG A 1114 -0.54 6.07 45.77
N GLU A 1115 -0.32 5.25 46.80
CA GLU A 1115 0.72 4.22 46.77
C GLU A 1115 0.40 3.09 45.79
N GLN A 1116 -0.87 2.74 45.59
CA GLN A 1116 -1.28 1.77 44.57
C GLN A 1116 -1.15 2.33 43.15
N ALA A 1117 -1.50 3.60 42.93
CA ALA A 1117 -1.33 4.26 41.64
C ALA A 1117 0.15 4.26 41.22
N ALA A 1118 1.07 4.55 42.14
CA ALA A 1118 2.51 4.50 41.88
C ALA A 1118 2.97 3.11 41.43
N VAL A 1119 2.55 2.05 42.12
CA VAL A 1119 2.92 0.67 41.79
C VAL A 1119 2.39 0.25 40.42
N ILE A 1120 1.13 0.56 40.12
CA ILE A 1120 0.52 0.18 38.84
C ILE A 1120 1.22 0.92 37.68
N MET A 1121 1.58 2.20 37.85
CA MET A 1121 2.35 2.91 36.82
C MET A 1121 3.74 2.34 36.62
N ASP A 1122 4.45 2.02 37.70
CA ASP A 1122 5.81 1.45 37.62
C ASP A 1122 5.80 0.10 36.89
N ASN A 1123 4.78 -0.73 37.17
CA ASN A 1123 4.56 -1.98 36.44
C ASN A 1123 4.19 -1.71 34.97
N TYR A 1124 3.37 -0.70 34.68
CA TYR A 1124 3.01 -0.31 33.32
C TYR A 1124 4.23 0.09 32.49
N LEU A 1125 5.10 0.96 33.01
CA LEU A 1125 6.33 1.35 32.33
C LEU A 1125 7.24 0.16 32.08
N THR A 1126 7.34 -0.74 33.06
CA THR A 1126 8.12 -1.98 32.94
C THR A 1126 7.55 -2.90 31.86
N ALA A 1127 6.23 -3.14 31.88
CA ALA A 1127 5.56 -4.06 30.96
C ALA A 1127 5.60 -3.56 29.50
N THR A 1128 5.54 -2.24 29.30
CA THR A 1128 5.58 -1.63 27.97
C THR A 1128 6.99 -1.33 27.46
N GLY A 1129 8.02 -1.54 28.29
CA GLY A 1129 9.39 -1.12 27.96
C GLY A 1129 9.56 0.40 27.84
N THR A 1130 8.59 1.18 28.34
CA THR A 1130 8.61 2.64 28.27
C THR A 1130 9.70 3.19 29.19
N LYS A 1131 10.73 3.80 28.60
CA LYS A 1131 11.82 4.43 29.35
C LYS A 1131 11.46 5.87 29.68
N VAL A 1132 11.54 6.22 30.96
CA VAL A 1132 11.38 7.60 31.45
C VAL A 1132 12.64 7.98 32.21
N GLU A 1133 13.23 9.12 31.89
CA GLU A 1133 14.46 9.57 32.55
C GLU A 1133 14.21 9.94 34.02
N GLU A 1134 14.99 9.34 34.93
CA GLU A 1134 14.95 9.58 36.39
C GLU A 1134 15.90 10.72 36.81
N THR A 1135 15.70 11.93 36.26
CA THR A 1135 16.60 13.08 36.46
C THR A 1135 16.32 13.89 37.74
N GLY A 1136 15.24 13.59 38.46
CA GLY A 1136 14.85 14.29 39.69
C GLY A 1136 15.55 13.80 40.97
N SER A 1137 15.57 14.65 42.00
CA SER A 1137 15.99 14.29 43.37
C SER A 1137 14.83 13.68 44.16
N ALA A 1138 14.99 12.45 44.66
CA ALA A 1138 14.04 11.84 45.59
C ALA A 1138 14.19 12.46 47.00
N ALA A 1139 13.45 13.53 47.27
CA ALA A 1139 13.35 14.07 48.63
C ALA A 1139 12.44 13.16 49.47
N ALA A 1140 12.88 12.79 50.67
CA ALA A 1140 12.06 12.00 51.59
C ALA A 1140 10.83 12.80 52.03
N PHE A 1141 9.65 12.23 51.82
CA PHE A 1141 8.40 12.79 52.32
C PHE A 1141 8.34 12.68 53.84
N ALA A 1142 7.71 13.64 54.50
CA ALA A 1142 7.52 13.66 55.95
C ALA A 1142 6.75 12.42 56.46
N ASP A 1143 5.94 11.80 55.60
CA ASP A 1143 5.19 10.57 55.87
C ASP A 1143 5.73 9.35 55.11
N SER A 1144 7.02 9.33 54.73
CA SER A 1144 7.66 8.16 54.10
C SER A 1144 7.58 6.88 54.94
N ALA A 1145 7.47 7.00 56.27
CA ALA A 1145 7.26 5.85 57.16
C ALA A 1145 5.89 5.18 56.97
N SER A 1146 4.89 5.90 56.45
CA SER A 1146 3.54 5.39 56.17
C SER A 1146 3.42 4.71 54.80
N ILE A 1147 4.45 4.80 53.94
CA ILE A 1147 4.46 4.11 52.65
C ILE A 1147 4.70 2.63 52.88
N ARG A 1148 3.79 1.78 52.40
CA ARG A 1148 3.92 0.33 52.57
C ARG A 1148 5.14 -0.21 51.83
N ALA A 1149 5.75 -1.25 52.37
CA ALA A 1149 7.01 -1.80 51.85
C ALA A 1149 6.97 -2.11 50.35
N TYR A 1150 5.85 -2.65 49.84
CA TYR A 1150 5.69 -2.99 48.42
C TYR A 1150 5.65 -1.77 47.48
N ALA A 1151 5.38 -0.57 47.98
CA ALA A 1151 5.21 0.64 47.18
C ALA A 1151 6.43 1.57 47.21
N LYS A 1152 7.39 1.35 48.11
CA LYS A 1152 8.51 2.28 48.33
C LYS A 1152 9.35 2.52 47.08
N ASP A 1153 9.68 1.45 46.36
CA ASP A 1153 10.51 1.54 45.15
C ASP A 1153 9.76 2.24 44.01
N ALA A 1154 8.50 1.86 43.79
CA ALA A 1154 7.64 2.48 42.79
C ALA A 1154 7.43 3.98 43.07
N VAL A 1155 7.14 4.36 44.31
CA VAL A 1155 6.99 5.78 44.70
C VAL A 1155 8.29 6.55 44.44
N THR A 1156 9.44 5.96 44.79
CA THR A 1156 10.75 6.59 44.57
C THR A 1156 11.03 6.79 43.08
N ARG A 1157 10.81 5.76 42.25
CA ARG A 1157 11.01 5.84 40.79
C ARG A 1157 10.09 6.86 40.15
N MET A 1158 8.81 6.84 40.49
CA MET A 1158 7.83 7.77 39.90
C MET A 1158 8.09 9.21 40.33
N GLN A 1159 8.65 9.43 41.53
CA GLN A 1159 9.09 10.76 41.98
C GLN A 1159 10.32 11.23 41.20
N LYS A 1160 11.34 10.38 41.02
CA LYS A 1160 12.54 10.74 40.23
C LYS A 1160 12.24 10.98 38.76
N ALA A 1161 11.29 10.24 38.21
CA ALA A 1161 10.79 10.42 36.85
C ALA A 1161 9.98 11.73 36.69
N GLY A 1162 9.62 12.40 37.79
CA GLY A 1162 8.76 13.60 37.78
C GLY A 1162 7.29 13.32 37.48
N LEU A 1163 6.87 12.06 37.53
CA LEU A 1163 5.49 11.63 37.25
C LEU A 1163 4.58 11.78 38.47
N LEU A 1164 5.12 11.59 39.68
CA LEU A 1164 4.41 11.75 40.94
C LEU A 1164 5.06 12.80 41.84
N SER A 1165 4.25 13.74 42.32
CA SER A 1165 4.64 14.78 43.29
C SER A 1165 3.88 14.63 44.62
N GLY A 1166 4.45 15.18 45.69
CA GLY A 1166 3.82 15.25 47.00
C GLY A 1166 2.70 16.30 47.08
N LYS A 1167 1.89 16.21 48.13
CA LYS A 1167 0.92 17.22 48.56
C LYS A 1167 1.61 18.31 49.39
N SER A 1168 0.83 19.34 49.76
CA SER A 1168 1.28 20.39 50.68
C SER A 1168 1.83 19.83 51.99
N GLY A 1169 2.82 20.51 52.58
CA GLY A 1169 3.46 20.10 53.82
C GLY A 1169 4.48 18.96 53.68
N ASN A 1170 5.06 18.77 52.48
CA ASN A 1170 6.04 17.71 52.19
C ASN A 1170 5.52 16.29 52.47
N ARG A 1171 4.27 15.99 52.08
CA ARG A 1171 3.63 14.69 52.33
C ARG A 1171 3.30 13.95 51.05
N PHE A 1172 3.55 12.64 50.99
CA PHE A 1172 3.08 11.79 49.91
C PHE A 1172 1.61 11.40 50.06
N ASP A 1173 1.16 11.21 51.31
CA ASP A 1173 -0.17 10.70 51.66
C ASP A 1173 -0.49 9.34 51.00
N PRO A 1174 0.27 8.26 51.35
CA PRO A 1174 0.25 6.99 50.62
C PRO A 1174 -1.12 6.29 50.60
N GLN A 1175 -1.85 6.33 51.71
CA GLN A 1175 -3.19 5.75 51.81
C GLN A 1175 -4.31 6.70 51.36
N GLY A 1176 -3.99 7.94 51.03
CA GLY A 1176 -4.95 8.89 50.49
C GLY A 1176 -5.44 8.48 49.11
N THR A 1177 -6.71 8.75 48.81
CA THR A 1177 -7.30 8.54 47.49
C THR A 1177 -6.67 9.47 46.45
N ALA A 1178 -6.33 8.92 45.27
CA ALA A 1178 -5.97 9.73 44.10
C ALA A 1178 -7.23 10.30 43.44
N THR A 1179 -7.30 11.60 43.25
CA THR A 1179 -8.42 12.23 42.54
C THR A 1179 -8.25 12.16 41.03
N ARG A 1180 -9.34 12.27 40.27
CA ARG A 1180 -9.30 12.32 38.79
C ARG A 1180 -8.37 13.42 38.28
N ALA A 1181 -8.39 14.60 38.90
CA ALA A 1181 -7.47 15.70 38.58
C ALA A 1181 -5.99 15.36 38.79
N GLN A 1182 -5.67 14.65 39.89
CA GLN A 1182 -4.29 14.24 40.15
C GLN A 1182 -3.81 13.25 39.11
N VAL A 1183 -4.66 12.31 38.69
CA VAL A 1183 -4.28 11.36 37.65
C VAL A 1183 -4.20 12.01 36.28
N ALA A 1184 -5.03 12.98 35.95
CA ALA A 1184 -4.90 13.76 34.71
C ALA A 1184 -3.50 14.40 34.60
N VAL A 1185 -3.00 15.03 35.67
CA VAL A 1185 -1.66 15.63 35.72
C VAL A 1185 -0.56 14.58 35.56
N ILE A 1186 -0.71 13.43 36.23
CA ILE A 1186 0.24 12.32 36.11
C ILE A 1186 0.34 11.84 34.66
N MET A 1187 -0.81 11.69 33.99
CA MET A 1187 -0.87 11.22 32.60
C MET A 1187 -0.34 12.25 31.62
N GLN A 1188 -0.65 13.53 31.79
CA GLN A 1188 -0.04 14.61 31.01
C GLN A 1188 1.49 14.56 31.07
N ASN A 1189 2.05 14.55 32.29
CA ASN A 1189 3.50 14.50 32.48
C ASN A 1189 4.13 13.26 31.83
N LEU A 1190 3.42 12.13 31.86
CA LEU A 1190 3.87 10.90 31.24
C LEU A 1190 3.87 11.00 29.71
N CYS A 1191 2.82 11.54 29.11
CA CYS A 1191 2.73 11.79 27.66
C CYS A 1191 3.86 12.72 27.20
N GLU A 1192 4.04 13.87 27.87
CA GLU A 1192 5.09 14.85 27.54
C GLU A 1192 6.49 14.24 27.61
N LYS A 1193 6.77 13.38 28.59
CA LYS A 1193 8.08 12.73 28.74
C LYS A 1193 8.32 11.58 27.76
N THR A 1194 7.28 11.05 27.15
CA THR A 1194 7.37 9.90 26.24
C THR A 1194 7.12 10.27 24.78
N GLY A 1195 6.84 11.55 24.49
CA GLY A 1195 6.52 12.02 23.14
C GLY A 1195 5.23 11.40 22.58
N LYS A 1196 4.29 11.03 23.45
CA LYS A 1196 3.03 10.35 23.09
C LYS A 1196 1.83 11.28 23.17
#